data_AF-A0A7C8LE23-F1
#
_entry.id   AF-A0A7C8LE23-F1
#
_cell.length_a   1.000
_cell.length_b   1.000
_cell.length_c   1.000
_cell.angle_alpha   90.00
_cell.angle_beta   90.00
_cell.angle_gamma   90.00
#
_symmetry.space_group_name_H-M   'P 1'
#
loop_
_entity.id
_entity.type
_entity.pdbx_description
1 polymer ?
#
loop_
_entity_poly.entity_id
_entity_poly.type
_entity_poly.pdbx_seq_one_letter_code
_entity_poly.pdbx_strand_id
1 'polypeptide(L)'
;MGYKCVYMLSEIQEYLKNTVLFAFDFETSPRDKWRNDKSAALDAHKADITGISFSVSEGTAIYVPLKHRSGRNAENQAAIWDYLKLLFESKDVIKVAHNLAFESMFLYARGIVLQKPCYDTIAASQLTLKSKWEFRSLADSGLKTLAPALCKAEMTEFSTVTEGRFFDELNPQEENTIRYACADSDYTLRLYHVFNQWFDRFLPKHRTIVEEVESPTSVYVGIMKYNGILVDKSAMLKKQAEAAEKIVSIRKEIAGIIGNVEIGANASTSAFKKYLFVDLGLPVMKTTAKHQEAADDETMILLKEWCESNRPELARLFDLVQEYRKWGKLKSTYIDGYLRFIDEDTGRIHPDLIPLGTETGRFASRNPNMQNCPQKDNDPIGVRKFIIAPEGKAILSLDFSQIELRVGAFYCRDKRMLETYRTGGDIHAQTTSVIYRIPFEEAADKNAPHYKERRTIAKNCNFGVFYGLFPTGLQRTLKFKAGLNPTLSECETIIQNLKSGYPGLAKWQDEVKKRAAVSCYSETWLGRRRYLLGIRSSDWGKKSFAERCALNTPIQGTAADILKLACGRIISGLPERLWLKPILQIHDELVFELPEDKADEAVVFIKECMETQPFPEFDVPIVAEASVGRNFGEMKEMED
;
A
#
# COMPACT_ATOMS: atom_id res chain seq x y z
N MET A 1 -31.41 24.53 7.67
CA MET A 1 -30.05 24.33 8.23
C MET A 1 -29.47 25.69 8.56
N GLY A 2 -28.69 25.80 9.63
CA GLY A 2 -28.02 27.04 10.04
C GLY A 2 -26.72 27.27 9.26
N TYR A 3 -26.80 27.27 7.93
CA TYR A 3 -25.65 27.46 7.05
C TYR A 3 -25.49 28.94 6.73
N LYS A 4 -24.26 29.45 6.79
CA LYS A 4 -23.97 30.86 6.52
C LYS A 4 -22.61 31.05 5.87
N CYS A 5 -22.49 32.10 5.07
CA CYS A 5 -21.22 32.56 4.53
C CYS A 5 -20.61 33.60 5.48
N VAL A 6 -19.31 33.50 5.78
CA VAL A 6 -18.60 34.42 6.68
C VAL A 6 -17.34 34.96 5.99
N TYR A 7 -16.90 36.17 6.36
CA TYR A 7 -15.84 36.87 5.64
C TYR A 7 -14.70 37.35 6.55
N MET A 8 -14.96 37.48 7.85
CA MET A 8 -14.00 38.03 8.80
C MET A 8 -13.38 36.92 9.65
N LEU A 9 -12.09 37.05 9.98
CA LEU A 9 -11.42 36.16 10.93
C LEU A 9 -12.17 36.07 12.27
N SER A 10 -12.72 37.18 12.77
CA SER A 10 -13.48 37.20 14.03
C SER A 10 -14.73 36.31 13.99
N GLU A 11 -15.39 36.21 12.83
CA GLU A 11 -16.57 35.34 12.67
C GLU A 11 -16.17 33.86 12.68
N ILE A 12 -15.04 33.53 12.05
CA ILE A 12 -14.46 32.18 12.04
C ILE A 12 -14.04 31.78 13.46
N GLN A 13 -13.32 32.67 14.15
CA GLN A 13 -12.89 32.47 15.53
C GLN A 13 -14.06 32.27 16.47
N GLU A 14 -15.11 33.08 16.37
CA GLU A 14 -16.30 32.93 17.22
C GLU A 14 -17.04 31.63 16.92
N TYR A 15 -17.13 31.21 15.66
CA TYR A 15 -17.78 29.93 15.31
C TYR A 15 -17.00 28.70 15.80
N LEU A 16 -15.67 28.76 15.76
CA LEU A 16 -14.78 27.66 16.19
C LEU A 16 -14.38 27.76 17.67
N LYS A 17 -14.89 28.76 18.39
CA LYS A 17 -14.51 29.05 19.78
C LYS A 17 -14.87 27.89 20.71
N ASN A 18 -13.91 27.53 21.56
CA ASN A 18 -14.05 26.46 22.55
C ASN A 18 -14.44 25.09 21.97
N THR A 19 -14.28 24.89 20.66
CA THR A 19 -14.57 23.58 20.07
C THR A 19 -13.44 22.59 20.36
N VAL A 20 -13.82 21.37 20.71
CA VAL A 20 -12.91 20.22 20.82
C VAL A 20 -12.90 19.36 19.55
N LEU A 21 -13.80 19.65 18.61
CA LEU A 21 -14.06 18.86 17.40
C LEU A 21 -14.66 19.75 16.31
N PHE A 22 -14.13 19.69 15.10
CA PHE A 22 -14.82 20.25 13.94
C PHE A 22 -14.63 19.38 12.71
N ALA A 23 -15.62 19.38 11.83
CA ALA A 23 -15.47 18.90 10.48
C ALA A 23 -15.15 20.06 9.53
N PHE A 24 -14.36 19.77 8.51
CA PHE A 24 -14.00 20.74 7.48
C PHE A 24 -13.93 20.07 6.11
N ASP A 25 -14.04 20.90 5.07
CA ASP A 25 -13.96 20.48 3.67
C ASP A 25 -13.39 21.62 2.81
N PHE A 26 -12.59 21.27 1.79
CA PHE A 26 -12.06 22.23 0.83
C PHE A 26 -12.75 22.14 -0.53
N GLU A 27 -13.29 23.28 -0.93
CA GLU A 27 -13.70 23.51 -2.29
C GLU A 27 -12.51 24.03 -3.09
N THR A 28 -12.24 23.44 -4.25
CA THR A 28 -11.03 23.71 -5.03
C THR A 28 -11.37 24.04 -6.48
N SER A 29 -10.50 24.79 -7.15
CA SER A 29 -10.68 25.12 -8.56
C SER A 29 -9.36 25.18 -9.30
N PRO A 30 -9.30 24.73 -10.57
CA PRO A 30 -8.09 24.81 -11.37
C PRO A 30 -7.64 26.25 -11.57
N ARG A 31 -6.33 26.47 -11.52
CA ARG A 31 -5.74 27.73 -12.01
C ARG A 31 -5.94 27.82 -13.52
N ASP A 32 -5.87 29.02 -14.07
CA ASP A 32 -6.24 29.30 -15.48
C ASP A 32 -5.58 28.37 -16.50
N LYS A 33 -4.29 28.05 -16.29
CA LYS A 33 -3.52 27.17 -17.17
C LYS A 33 -4.14 25.75 -17.31
N TRP A 34 -4.82 25.25 -16.29
CA TRP A 34 -5.28 23.86 -16.22
C TRP A 34 -6.80 23.67 -16.27
N ARG A 35 -7.58 24.71 -16.62
CA ARG A 35 -9.05 24.60 -16.71
C ARG A 35 -9.56 23.61 -17.77
N ASN A 36 -8.74 23.24 -18.75
CA ASN A 36 -9.11 22.21 -19.72
C ASN A 36 -8.94 20.78 -19.19
N ASP A 37 -8.21 20.60 -18.08
CA ASP A 37 -8.03 19.32 -17.42
C ASP A 37 -9.14 19.12 -16.38
N LYS A 38 -10.02 18.13 -16.65
CA LYS A 38 -11.17 17.79 -15.79
C LYS A 38 -10.77 17.31 -14.39
N SER A 39 -9.51 16.90 -14.20
CA SER A 39 -8.97 16.41 -12.93
C SER A 39 -8.11 17.43 -12.21
N ALA A 40 -7.83 18.61 -12.80
CA ALA A 40 -6.93 19.59 -12.22
C ALA A 40 -7.40 20.12 -10.86
N ALA A 41 -8.72 20.19 -10.63
CA ALA A 41 -9.28 20.55 -9.32
C ALA A 41 -8.84 19.57 -8.21
N LEU A 42 -8.50 18.33 -8.57
CA LEU A 42 -8.14 17.27 -7.62
C LEU A 42 -6.64 17.23 -7.28
N ASP A 43 -5.86 18.21 -7.73
CA ASP A 43 -4.40 18.25 -7.66
C ASP A 43 -3.90 19.63 -7.17
N ALA A 44 -3.23 19.65 -6.03
CA ALA A 44 -2.74 20.89 -5.41
C ALA A 44 -1.58 21.56 -6.17
N HIS A 45 -1.00 20.91 -7.18
CA HIS A 45 -0.06 21.57 -8.12
C HIS A 45 -0.79 22.44 -9.15
N LYS A 46 -2.04 22.08 -9.49
CA LYS A 46 -2.81 22.67 -10.60
C LYS A 46 -4.00 23.50 -10.14
N ALA A 47 -4.47 23.28 -8.91
CA ALA A 47 -5.61 23.98 -8.32
C ALA A 47 -5.24 24.78 -7.08
N ASP A 48 -6.13 25.70 -6.75
CA ASP A 48 -6.12 26.44 -5.49
C ASP A 48 -7.38 26.12 -4.69
N ILE A 49 -7.29 26.33 -3.37
CA ILE A 49 -8.45 26.29 -2.48
C ILE A 49 -9.31 27.53 -2.76
N THR A 50 -10.51 27.30 -3.26
CA THR A 50 -11.52 28.31 -3.59
C THR A 50 -12.27 28.77 -2.35
N GLY A 51 -12.51 27.86 -1.40
CA GLY A 51 -13.04 28.19 -0.09
C GLY A 51 -13.03 26.99 0.84
N ILE A 52 -13.42 27.23 2.09
CA ILE A 52 -13.36 26.24 3.16
C ILE A 52 -14.68 26.27 3.90
N SER A 53 -15.24 25.10 4.18
CA SER A 53 -16.39 24.98 5.09
C SER A 53 -15.99 24.38 6.42
N PHE A 54 -16.70 24.76 7.49
CA PHE A 54 -16.53 24.20 8.83
C PHE A 54 -17.89 23.89 9.47
N SER A 55 -17.96 22.77 10.19
CA SER A 55 -19.10 22.42 11.04
C SER A 55 -18.63 22.02 12.42
N VAL A 56 -19.23 22.60 13.46
CA VAL A 56 -18.98 22.26 14.88
C VAL A 56 -20.18 21.60 15.55
N SER A 57 -21.35 21.62 14.92
CA SER A 57 -22.56 20.97 15.41
C SER A 57 -23.49 20.60 14.26
N GLU A 58 -24.22 19.49 14.44
CA GLU A 58 -25.12 18.97 13.42
C GLU A 58 -26.15 20.01 12.97
N GLY A 59 -26.29 20.18 11.65
CA GLY A 59 -27.23 21.13 11.06
C GLY A 59 -26.74 22.56 11.00
N THR A 60 -25.49 22.83 11.41
CA THR A 60 -24.85 24.13 11.27
C THR A 60 -23.51 23.99 10.56
N ALA A 61 -23.15 25.01 9.78
CA ALA A 61 -21.86 25.12 9.15
C ALA A 61 -21.63 26.56 8.67
N ILE A 62 -20.36 26.94 8.55
CA ILE A 62 -19.94 28.19 7.91
C ILE A 62 -19.17 27.89 6.63
N TYR A 63 -19.32 28.75 5.63
CA TYR A 63 -18.50 28.76 4.43
C TYR A 63 -17.64 30.02 4.39
N VAL A 64 -16.34 29.86 4.12
CA VAL A 64 -15.34 30.92 4.01
C VAL A 64 -14.86 30.98 2.55
N PRO A 65 -15.38 31.90 1.73
CA PRO A 65 -14.95 32.05 0.35
C PRO A 65 -13.56 32.70 0.29
N LEU A 66 -12.63 32.14 -0.47
CA LEU A 66 -11.26 32.63 -0.56
C LEU A 66 -10.91 33.15 -1.96
N LYS A 67 -11.25 32.42 -3.02
CA LYS A 67 -10.78 32.71 -4.38
C LYS A 67 -11.90 32.64 -5.43
N HIS A 68 -13.13 32.99 -5.07
CA HIS A 68 -14.19 33.14 -6.08
C HIS A 68 -13.88 34.32 -7.01
N ARG A 69 -14.19 34.15 -8.30
CA ARG A 69 -14.09 35.17 -9.35
C ARG A 69 -15.27 36.13 -9.35
N SER A 70 -16.37 35.73 -8.73
CA SER A 70 -17.57 36.54 -8.56
C SER A 70 -17.93 36.66 -7.08
N GLY A 71 -18.72 37.67 -6.74
CA GLY A 71 -19.14 37.88 -5.35
C GLY A 71 -18.02 38.38 -4.44
N ARG A 72 -18.13 38.11 -3.14
CA ARG A 72 -17.21 38.60 -2.10
C ARG A 72 -16.39 37.43 -1.55
N ASN A 73 -15.09 37.62 -1.44
CA ASN A 73 -14.18 36.72 -0.71
C ASN A 73 -13.89 37.27 0.70
N ALA A 74 -13.38 36.40 1.56
CA ALA A 74 -12.97 36.71 2.92
C ALA A 74 -11.86 37.77 2.97
N GLU A 75 -11.93 38.61 3.98
CA GLU A 75 -10.96 39.67 4.24
C GLU A 75 -9.73 39.14 4.97
N ASN A 76 -8.58 39.77 4.75
CA ASN A 76 -7.32 39.43 5.40
C ASN A 76 -7.02 37.91 5.42
N GLN A 77 -6.99 37.30 4.23
CA GLN A 77 -6.78 35.86 4.08
C GLN A 77 -5.47 35.37 4.70
N ALA A 78 -4.43 36.21 4.75
CA ALA A 78 -3.18 35.88 5.42
C ALA A 78 -3.42 35.56 6.90
N ALA A 79 -4.09 36.44 7.64
CA ALA A 79 -4.42 36.22 9.04
C ALA A 79 -5.38 35.02 9.25
N ILE A 80 -6.29 34.77 8.31
CA ILE A 80 -7.14 33.57 8.33
C ILE A 80 -6.27 32.31 8.25
N TRP A 81 -5.34 32.26 7.30
CA TRP A 81 -4.46 31.10 7.14
C TRP A 81 -3.48 30.91 8.29
N ASP A 82 -2.98 31.98 8.89
CA ASP A 82 -2.16 31.90 10.10
C ASP A 82 -2.94 31.27 11.27
N TYR A 83 -4.20 31.70 11.46
CA TYR A 83 -5.08 31.09 12.45
C TYR A 83 -5.40 29.62 12.13
N LEU A 84 -5.72 29.31 10.87
CA LEU A 84 -6.01 27.94 10.44
C LEU A 84 -4.79 27.02 10.57
N LYS A 85 -3.58 27.52 10.33
CA LYS A 85 -2.36 26.75 10.56
C LYS A 85 -2.26 26.30 12.02
N LEU A 86 -2.43 27.23 12.96
CA LEU A 86 -2.44 26.91 14.39
C LEU A 86 -3.52 25.88 14.74
N LEU A 87 -4.70 25.99 14.12
CA LEU A 87 -5.82 25.08 14.34
C LEU A 87 -5.55 23.66 13.79
N PHE A 88 -5.04 23.54 12.56
CA PHE A 88 -4.72 22.25 11.93
C PHE A 88 -3.50 21.56 12.58
N GLU A 89 -2.58 22.33 13.15
CA GLU A 89 -1.41 21.82 13.88
C GLU A 89 -1.67 21.59 15.38
N SER A 90 -2.81 22.08 15.91
CA SER A 90 -3.18 21.91 17.32
C SER A 90 -3.42 20.44 17.70
N LYS A 91 -2.96 20.05 18.89
CA LYS A 91 -3.16 18.71 19.45
C LYS A 91 -4.42 18.61 20.34
N ASP A 92 -5.13 19.72 20.53
CA ASP A 92 -6.26 19.81 21.47
C ASP A 92 -7.62 19.70 20.78
N VAL A 93 -7.65 19.78 19.45
CA VAL A 93 -8.88 19.79 18.65
C VAL A 93 -8.84 18.66 17.64
N ILE A 94 -9.94 17.91 17.54
CA ILE A 94 -10.11 16.83 16.57
C ILE A 94 -10.56 17.43 15.23
N LYS A 95 -9.82 17.12 14.16
CA LYS A 95 -10.10 17.58 12.80
C LYS A 95 -10.69 16.45 11.98
N VAL A 96 -11.94 16.59 11.57
CA VAL A 96 -12.68 15.57 10.80
C VAL A 96 -12.79 15.99 9.34
N ALA A 97 -12.48 15.08 8.44
CA ALA A 97 -12.70 15.27 7.01
C ALA A 97 -13.32 14.02 6.38
N HIS A 98 -13.85 14.19 5.18
CA HIS A 98 -14.21 13.10 4.29
C HIS A 98 -13.18 13.03 3.17
N ASN A 99 -12.32 12.01 3.14
CA ASN A 99 -11.11 11.94 2.31
C ASN A 99 -9.97 12.85 2.81
N LEU A 100 -9.48 12.58 4.03
CA LEU A 100 -8.45 13.39 4.68
C LEU A 100 -7.14 13.45 3.89
N ALA A 101 -6.85 12.47 3.03
CA ALA A 101 -5.69 12.50 2.15
C ALA A 101 -5.74 13.64 1.12
N PHE A 102 -6.93 13.96 0.60
CA PHE A 102 -7.13 15.10 -0.30
C PHE A 102 -6.90 16.42 0.44
N GLU A 103 -7.57 16.60 1.57
CA GLU A 103 -7.43 17.79 2.43
C GLU A 103 -5.97 18.04 2.84
N SER A 104 -5.28 16.97 3.26
CA SER A 104 -3.89 17.04 3.71
C SER A 104 -2.93 17.40 2.58
N MET A 105 -3.20 16.97 1.35
CA MET A 105 -2.40 17.35 0.17
C MET A 105 -2.45 18.86 -0.07
N PHE A 106 -3.64 19.47 0.03
CA PHE A 106 -3.83 20.91 -0.13
C PHE A 106 -3.26 21.72 1.04
N LEU A 107 -3.37 21.24 2.28
CA LEU A 107 -2.70 21.85 3.44
C LEU A 107 -1.18 21.81 3.29
N TYR A 108 -0.65 20.66 2.86
CA TYR A 108 0.79 20.47 2.71
C TYR A 108 1.37 21.35 1.60
N ALA A 109 0.63 21.57 0.50
CA ALA A 109 0.99 22.55 -0.53
C ALA A 109 1.13 23.98 0.00
N ARG A 110 0.51 24.29 1.15
CA ARG A 110 0.61 25.58 1.86
C ARG A 110 1.62 25.57 3.00
N GLY A 111 2.38 24.48 3.17
CA GLY A 111 3.34 24.34 4.27
C GLY A 111 2.68 24.10 5.64
N ILE A 112 1.47 23.54 5.66
CA ILE A 112 0.75 23.15 6.87
C ILE A 112 0.73 21.61 6.93
N VAL A 113 1.23 21.04 8.02
CA VAL A 113 1.19 19.58 8.23
C VAL A 113 0.11 19.27 9.25
N LEU A 114 -1.02 18.74 8.80
CA LEU A 114 -2.14 18.40 9.68
C LEU A 114 -1.70 17.42 10.78
N GLN A 115 -1.96 17.78 12.03
CA GLN A 115 -1.55 17.00 13.20
C GLN A 115 -2.71 16.20 13.79
N LYS A 116 -2.38 15.10 14.49
CA LYS A 116 -3.36 14.40 15.32
C LYS A 116 -3.78 15.27 16.53
N PRO A 117 -5.02 15.15 17.04
CA PRO A 117 -6.03 14.19 16.62
C PRO A 117 -6.74 14.58 15.32
N CYS A 118 -6.95 13.61 14.44
CA CYS A 118 -7.58 13.78 13.14
C CYS A 118 -8.42 12.55 12.77
N TYR A 119 -9.44 12.72 11.93
CA TYR A 119 -10.40 11.66 11.63
C TYR A 119 -10.84 11.68 10.16
N ASP A 120 -10.74 10.53 9.49
CA ASP A 120 -11.22 10.32 8.13
C ASP A 120 -12.47 9.44 8.12
N THR A 121 -13.61 10.02 7.72
CA THR A 121 -14.88 9.28 7.66
C THR A 121 -14.90 8.20 6.57
N ILE A 122 -14.03 8.27 5.55
CA ILE A 122 -13.84 7.15 4.60
C ILE A 122 -13.25 5.95 5.32
N ALA A 123 -12.22 6.14 6.15
CA ALA A 123 -11.63 5.06 6.93
C ALA A 123 -12.64 4.44 7.90
N ALA A 124 -13.43 5.28 8.58
CA ALA A 124 -14.51 4.84 9.46
C ALA A 124 -15.57 4.00 8.74
N SER A 125 -16.00 4.43 7.56
CA SER A 125 -16.99 3.69 6.77
C SER A 125 -16.46 2.33 6.32
N GLN A 126 -15.19 2.25 5.89
CA GLN A 126 -14.55 0.99 5.49
C GLN A 126 -14.42 0.02 6.68
N LEU A 127 -14.16 0.51 7.88
CA LEU A 127 -14.05 -0.31 9.11
C LEU A 127 -15.40 -0.66 9.75
N THR A 128 -16.48 0.01 9.36
CA THR A 128 -17.84 -0.22 9.88
C THR A 128 -18.69 -1.07 8.94
N LEU A 129 -18.74 -0.68 7.66
CA LEU A 129 -19.73 -1.18 6.70
C LEU A 129 -19.26 -2.41 5.92
N LYS A 130 -17.97 -2.75 5.95
CA LYS A 130 -17.49 -4.03 5.42
C LYS A 130 -18.04 -5.16 6.27
N SER A 131 -18.86 -6.02 5.66
CA SER A 131 -19.49 -7.14 6.34
C SER A 131 -19.20 -8.46 5.63
N LYS A 132 -19.61 -9.56 6.29
CA LYS A 132 -19.59 -10.89 5.68
C LYS A 132 -20.46 -11.00 4.42
N TRP A 133 -21.51 -10.19 4.26
CA TRP A 133 -22.51 -10.39 3.20
C TRP A 133 -22.40 -9.40 2.05
N GLU A 134 -21.93 -8.19 2.34
CA GLU A 134 -21.81 -7.11 1.36
C GLU A 134 -20.35 -6.69 1.25
N PHE A 135 -19.80 -6.88 0.06
CA PHE A 135 -18.51 -6.32 -0.30
C PHE A 135 -18.71 -4.84 -0.65
N ARG A 136 -18.11 -3.95 0.14
CA ARG A 136 -18.03 -2.53 -0.18
C ARG A 136 -16.64 -2.18 -0.66
N SER A 137 -16.59 -1.61 -1.85
CA SER A 137 -15.41 -0.95 -2.39
C SER A 137 -15.24 0.44 -1.78
N LEU A 138 -14.12 1.09 -2.08
CA LEU A 138 -13.91 2.50 -1.71
C LEU A 138 -14.90 3.44 -2.40
N ALA A 139 -15.39 3.10 -3.60
CA ALA A 139 -16.38 3.90 -4.30
C ALA A 139 -17.71 3.99 -3.53
N ASP A 140 -18.03 2.96 -2.74
CA ASP A 140 -19.25 2.91 -1.91
C ASP A 140 -19.13 3.71 -0.60
N SER A 141 -18.01 4.41 -0.41
CA SER A 141 -17.70 5.22 0.78
C SER A 141 -17.76 6.71 0.53
N GLY A 142 -18.18 7.15 -0.66
CA GLY A 142 -18.34 8.57 -0.96
C GLY A 142 -19.45 9.22 -0.15
N LEU A 143 -19.27 10.48 0.21
CA LEU A 143 -20.18 11.24 1.06
C LEU A 143 -21.62 11.22 0.56
N LYS A 144 -21.79 11.42 -0.76
CA LYS A 144 -23.09 11.42 -1.45
C LYS A 144 -23.78 10.05 -1.48
N THR A 145 -23.02 8.97 -1.26
CA THR A 145 -23.57 7.62 -1.09
C THR A 145 -23.91 7.34 0.37
N LEU A 146 -23.06 7.80 1.30
CA LEU A 146 -23.20 7.54 2.73
C LEU A 146 -24.27 8.41 3.41
N ALA A 147 -24.38 9.69 3.07
CA ALA A 147 -25.32 10.59 3.73
C ALA A 147 -26.80 10.19 3.48
N PRO A 148 -27.25 9.82 2.27
CA PRO A 148 -28.59 9.28 2.09
C PRO A 148 -28.78 7.95 2.82
N ALA A 149 -27.79 7.06 2.77
CA ALA A 149 -27.89 5.72 3.35
C ALA A 149 -27.93 5.71 4.88
N LEU A 150 -27.17 6.58 5.54
CA LEU A 150 -26.96 6.57 6.99
C LEU A 150 -27.63 7.76 7.69
N CYS A 151 -27.65 8.93 7.06
CA CYS A 151 -28.25 10.15 7.62
C CYS A 151 -29.66 10.44 7.06
N LYS A 152 -30.15 9.64 6.10
CA LYS A 152 -31.46 9.79 5.44
C LYS A 152 -31.67 11.19 4.83
N ALA A 153 -30.61 11.75 4.28
CA ALA A 153 -30.65 13.08 3.69
C ALA A 153 -30.12 13.08 2.26
N GLU A 154 -30.83 13.77 1.37
CA GLU A 154 -30.40 13.97 -0.01
C GLU A 154 -29.34 15.08 -0.07
N MET A 155 -28.21 14.76 -0.69
CA MET A 155 -27.15 15.71 -1.00
C MET A 155 -27.26 16.15 -2.45
N THR A 156 -26.96 17.42 -2.71
CA THR A 156 -26.97 17.97 -4.07
C THR A 156 -25.68 17.57 -4.80
N GLU A 157 -25.81 17.15 -6.05
CA GLU A 157 -24.66 16.78 -6.87
C GLU A 157 -23.85 18.00 -7.32
N PHE A 158 -22.53 17.83 -7.45
CA PHE A 158 -21.61 18.90 -7.85
C PHE A 158 -21.99 19.46 -9.24
N SER A 159 -22.31 18.57 -10.18
CA SER A 159 -22.75 18.95 -11.53
C SER A 159 -24.05 19.74 -11.53
N THR A 160 -24.93 19.51 -10.55
CA THR A 160 -26.21 20.21 -10.41
C THR A 160 -26.00 21.62 -9.88
N VAL A 161 -25.07 21.81 -8.94
CA VAL A 161 -24.76 23.13 -8.38
C VAL A 161 -23.93 23.98 -9.35
N THR A 162 -22.98 23.33 -10.04
CA THR A 162 -22.05 24.05 -10.93
C THR A 162 -22.61 24.32 -12.31
N GLU A 163 -23.55 23.50 -12.79
CA GLU A 163 -24.03 23.52 -14.18
C GLU A 163 -22.88 23.45 -15.21
N GLY A 164 -21.79 22.74 -14.85
CA GLY A 164 -20.59 22.59 -15.69
C GLY A 164 -19.52 23.67 -15.49
N ARG A 165 -19.74 24.64 -14.59
CA ARG A 165 -18.74 25.65 -14.20
C ARG A 165 -17.74 25.11 -13.16
N PHE A 166 -16.64 25.83 -12.97
CA PHE A 166 -15.76 25.59 -11.83
C PHE A 166 -16.30 26.24 -10.55
N PHE A 167 -15.89 25.73 -9.38
CA PHE A 167 -16.40 26.22 -8.11
C PHE A 167 -16.11 27.71 -7.88
N ASP A 168 -14.96 28.20 -8.37
CA ASP A 168 -14.57 29.61 -8.29
C ASP A 168 -15.38 30.53 -9.20
N GLU A 169 -16.14 30.01 -10.15
CA GLU A 169 -17.06 30.76 -11.01
C GLU A 169 -18.45 30.91 -10.38
N LEU A 170 -18.73 30.17 -9.31
CA LEU A 170 -19.96 30.31 -8.55
C LEU A 170 -19.91 31.56 -7.68
N ASN A 171 -21.08 32.14 -7.43
CA ASN A 171 -21.21 33.22 -6.48
C ASN A 171 -21.30 32.62 -5.06
N PRO A 172 -20.36 32.94 -4.15
CA PRO A 172 -20.32 32.36 -2.81
C PRO A 172 -21.45 32.84 -1.89
N GLN A 173 -22.24 33.83 -2.32
CA GLN A 173 -23.41 34.32 -1.60
C GLN A 173 -24.72 33.67 -2.04
N GLU A 174 -24.71 32.89 -3.11
CA GLU A 174 -25.89 32.15 -3.54
C GLU A 174 -26.20 31.00 -2.57
N GLU A 175 -27.48 30.81 -2.28
CA GLU A 175 -27.95 29.80 -1.34
C GLU A 175 -27.49 28.38 -1.73
N ASN A 176 -27.47 28.06 -3.02
CA ASN A 176 -27.03 26.76 -3.51
C ASN A 176 -25.54 26.51 -3.27
N THR A 177 -24.69 27.52 -3.49
CA THR A 177 -23.23 27.41 -3.24
C THR A 177 -22.96 27.21 -1.76
N ILE A 178 -23.60 28.03 -0.91
CA ILE A 178 -23.47 27.91 0.55
C ILE A 178 -23.97 26.54 1.01
N ARG A 179 -25.14 26.10 0.51
CA ARG A 179 -25.74 24.82 0.88
C ARG A 179 -24.86 23.64 0.49
N TYR A 180 -24.24 23.68 -0.68
CA TYR A 180 -23.32 22.63 -1.13
C TYR A 180 -22.10 22.53 -0.21
N ALA A 181 -21.31 23.60 -0.12
CA ALA A 181 -20.06 23.59 0.64
C ALA A 181 -20.29 23.29 2.14
N CYS A 182 -21.32 23.89 2.74
CA CYS A 182 -21.67 23.66 4.14
C CYS A 182 -22.22 22.26 4.40
N ALA A 183 -22.93 21.65 3.44
CA ALA A 183 -23.45 20.30 3.62
C ALA A 183 -22.31 19.28 3.71
N ASP A 184 -21.23 19.45 2.97
CA ASP A 184 -20.13 18.50 2.96
C ASP A 184 -19.44 18.42 4.34
N SER A 185 -19.17 19.55 5.01
CA SER A 185 -18.65 19.54 6.38
C SER A 185 -19.69 19.10 7.43
N ASP A 186 -20.97 19.51 7.34
CA ASP A 186 -22.02 19.08 8.28
C ASP A 186 -22.24 17.55 8.22
N TYR A 187 -22.43 16.98 7.02
CA TYR A 187 -22.62 15.53 6.90
C TYR A 187 -21.36 14.74 7.25
N THR A 188 -20.17 15.29 7.02
CA THR A 188 -18.93 14.71 7.53
C THR A 188 -18.94 14.63 9.06
N LEU A 189 -19.36 15.68 9.76
CA LEU A 189 -19.49 15.67 11.22
C LEU A 189 -20.54 14.66 11.71
N ARG A 190 -21.70 14.61 11.06
CA ARG A 190 -22.76 13.63 11.38
C ARG A 190 -22.27 12.20 11.18
N LEU A 191 -21.55 11.92 10.09
CA LEU A 191 -20.96 10.61 9.84
C LEU A 191 -19.94 10.24 10.93
N TYR A 192 -19.12 11.19 11.38
CA TYR A 192 -18.24 10.97 12.53
C TYR A 192 -19.02 10.50 13.76
N HIS A 193 -20.12 11.17 14.11
CA HIS A 193 -20.95 10.77 15.25
C HIS A 193 -21.61 9.39 15.03
N VAL A 194 -22.18 9.15 13.85
CA VAL A 194 -22.80 7.86 13.51
C VAL A 194 -21.81 6.71 13.63
N PHE A 195 -20.61 6.84 13.05
CA PHE A 195 -19.60 5.79 13.09
C PHE A 195 -19.04 5.58 14.50
N ASN A 196 -18.76 6.64 15.26
CA ASN A 196 -18.23 6.49 16.61
C ASN A 196 -19.25 5.92 17.58
N GLN A 197 -20.53 6.30 17.50
CA GLN A 197 -21.60 5.63 18.26
C GLN A 197 -21.70 4.14 17.91
N TRP A 198 -21.53 3.79 16.63
CA TRP A 198 -21.50 2.40 16.20
C TRP A 198 -20.29 1.65 16.76
N PHE A 199 -19.08 2.23 16.69
CA PHE A 199 -17.88 1.63 17.24
C PHE A 199 -17.98 1.45 18.76
N ASP A 200 -18.38 2.47 19.50
CA ASP A 200 -18.51 2.41 20.96
C ASP A 200 -19.49 1.30 21.38
N ARG A 201 -20.55 1.07 20.60
CA ARG A 201 -21.54 0.03 20.87
C ARG A 201 -21.10 -1.37 20.47
N PHE A 202 -20.42 -1.53 19.34
CA PHE A 202 -20.20 -2.83 18.71
C PHE A 202 -18.74 -3.24 18.61
N LEU A 203 -17.83 -2.30 18.27
CA LEU A 203 -16.41 -2.55 18.03
C LEU A 203 -15.51 -1.39 18.50
N PRO A 204 -15.33 -1.19 19.83
CA PRO A 204 -14.57 -0.05 20.34
C PRO A 204 -13.12 0.02 19.82
N LYS A 205 -12.50 -1.15 19.61
CA LYS A 205 -11.15 -1.24 19.02
C LYS A 205 -11.05 -0.65 17.61
N HIS A 206 -12.12 -0.75 16.80
CA HIS A 206 -12.10 -0.19 15.44
C HIS A 206 -12.02 1.33 15.45
N ARG A 207 -12.61 2.00 16.46
CA ARG A 207 -12.47 3.45 16.65
C ARG A 207 -11.01 3.84 16.84
N THR A 208 -10.30 3.15 17.73
CA THR A 208 -8.85 3.39 17.94
C THR A 208 -8.05 3.21 16.66
N ILE A 209 -8.39 2.22 15.83
CA ILE A 209 -7.73 2.03 14.52
C ILE A 209 -8.03 3.21 13.58
N VAL A 210 -9.26 3.71 13.53
CA VAL A 210 -9.58 4.89 12.70
C VAL A 210 -8.81 6.11 13.19
N GLU A 211 -8.85 6.39 14.48
CA GLU A 211 -8.30 7.61 15.10
C GLU A 211 -6.76 7.62 15.11
N GLU A 212 -6.12 6.51 15.50
CA GLU A 212 -4.67 6.46 15.74
C GLU A 212 -3.87 5.87 14.58
N VAL A 213 -4.51 5.11 13.67
CA VAL A 213 -3.80 4.39 12.61
C VAL A 213 -4.20 4.92 11.24
N GLU A 214 -5.47 4.79 10.85
CA GLU A 214 -5.90 5.06 9.47
C GLU A 214 -5.98 6.55 9.14
N SER A 215 -6.52 7.38 10.04
CA SER A 215 -6.65 8.82 9.75
C SER A 215 -5.29 9.52 9.67
N PRO A 216 -4.34 9.29 10.59
CA PRO A 216 -2.97 9.80 10.41
C PRO A 216 -2.31 9.24 9.14
N THR A 217 -2.58 7.99 8.79
CA THR A 217 -2.08 7.43 7.52
C THR A 217 -2.65 8.15 6.30
N SER A 218 -3.92 8.55 6.30
CA SER A 218 -4.49 9.39 5.23
C SER A 218 -3.74 10.71 5.08
N VAL A 219 -3.32 11.34 6.19
CA VAL A 219 -2.46 12.54 6.14
C VAL A 219 -1.14 12.24 5.44
N TYR A 220 -0.48 11.15 5.83
CA TYR A 220 0.80 10.71 5.23
C TYR A 220 0.66 10.48 3.72
N VAL A 221 -0.47 9.89 3.29
CA VAL A 221 -0.80 9.69 1.88
C VAL A 221 -0.98 11.01 1.13
N GLY A 222 -1.66 11.99 1.72
CA GLY A 222 -1.79 13.33 1.12
C GLY A 222 -0.43 13.99 0.87
N ILE A 223 0.51 13.85 1.81
CA ILE A 223 1.88 14.35 1.71
C ILE A 223 2.65 13.63 0.58
N MET A 224 2.61 12.29 0.54
CA MET A 224 3.24 11.52 -0.53
C MET A 224 2.66 11.87 -1.90
N LYS A 225 1.34 12.02 -1.99
CA LYS A 225 0.65 12.39 -3.23
C LYS A 225 1.12 13.76 -3.71
N TYR A 226 1.26 14.75 -2.83
CA TYR A 226 1.80 16.05 -3.21
C TYR A 226 3.27 15.97 -3.65
N ASN A 227 4.13 15.31 -2.88
CA ASN A 227 5.56 15.27 -3.18
C ASN A 227 5.86 14.56 -4.51
N GLY A 228 5.21 13.43 -4.77
CA GLY A 228 5.45 12.63 -5.97
C GLY A 228 6.89 12.11 -6.11
N ILE A 229 7.11 11.34 -7.16
CA ILE A 229 8.36 10.60 -7.37
C ILE A 229 9.03 11.11 -8.64
N LEU A 230 10.23 11.69 -8.52
CA LEU A 230 10.98 12.13 -9.69
C LEU A 230 11.55 10.92 -10.44
N VAL A 231 11.42 10.96 -11.76
CA VAL A 231 11.95 9.92 -12.64
C VAL A 231 12.80 10.50 -13.77
N ASP A 232 13.84 9.78 -14.17
CA ASP A 232 14.67 10.12 -15.33
C ASP A 232 13.97 9.72 -16.64
N LYS A 233 13.14 10.62 -17.16
CA LYS A 233 12.41 10.44 -18.42
C LYS A 233 13.34 10.12 -19.60
N SER A 234 14.51 10.76 -19.67
CA SER A 234 15.47 10.58 -20.76
C SER A 234 16.06 9.17 -20.74
N ALA A 235 16.49 8.70 -19.56
CA ALA A 235 16.98 7.33 -19.39
C ALA A 235 15.88 6.30 -19.68
N MET A 236 14.64 6.56 -19.26
CA MET A 236 13.50 5.69 -19.54
C MET A 236 13.23 5.55 -21.04
N LEU A 237 13.25 6.65 -21.81
CA LEU A 237 13.03 6.63 -23.27
C LEU A 237 14.15 5.87 -24.00
N LYS A 238 15.42 6.09 -23.61
CA LYS A 238 16.54 5.33 -24.15
C LYS A 238 16.34 3.83 -23.90
N LYS A 239 15.97 3.46 -22.68
CA LYS A 239 15.76 2.07 -22.30
C LYS A 239 14.53 1.44 -22.94
N GLN A 240 13.50 2.25 -23.23
CA GLN A 240 12.33 1.83 -23.99
C GLN A 240 12.71 1.35 -25.39
N ALA A 241 13.61 2.06 -26.07
CA ALA A 241 14.12 1.70 -27.39
C ALA A 241 14.95 0.40 -27.34
N GLU A 242 15.90 0.31 -26.39
CA GLU A 242 16.70 -0.91 -26.17
C GLU A 242 15.81 -2.14 -25.91
N ALA A 243 14.79 -1.99 -25.04
CA ALA A 243 13.84 -3.05 -24.75
C ALA A 243 13.03 -3.46 -25.99
N ALA A 244 12.61 -2.49 -26.82
CA ALA A 244 11.89 -2.77 -28.05
C ALA A 244 12.73 -3.58 -29.05
N GLU A 245 14.00 -3.20 -29.24
CA GLU A 245 14.94 -3.93 -30.09
C GLU A 245 15.18 -5.35 -29.60
N LYS A 246 15.39 -5.52 -28.28
CA LYS A 246 15.59 -6.83 -27.66
C LYS A 246 14.38 -7.74 -27.83
N ILE A 247 13.16 -7.21 -27.62
CA ILE A 247 11.90 -7.94 -27.85
C ILE A 247 11.79 -8.39 -29.31
N VAL A 248 12.13 -7.52 -30.27
CA VAL A 248 12.12 -7.87 -31.71
C VAL A 248 13.14 -8.95 -32.02
N SER A 249 14.36 -8.86 -31.47
CA SER A 249 15.41 -9.89 -31.64
C SER A 249 14.94 -11.25 -31.13
N ILE A 250 14.45 -11.31 -29.88
CA ILE A 250 13.98 -12.57 -29.28
C ILE A 250 12.80 -13.12 -30.08
N ARG A 251 11.88 -12.26 -30.55
CA ARG A 251 10.77 -12.70 -31.39
C ARG A 251 11.24 -13.31 -32.72
N LYS A 252 12.29 -12.76 -33.35
CA LYS A 252 12.90 -13.35 -34.55
C LYS A 252 13.52 -14.71 -34.27
N GLU A 253 14.22 -14.86 -33.14
CA GLU A 253 14.76 -16.16 -32.71
C GLU A 253 13.63 -17.18 -32.48
N ILE A 254 12.56 -16.80 -31.79
CA ILE A 254 11.39 -17.66 -31.59
C ILE A 254 10.77 -18.05 -32.94
N ALA A 255 10.57 -17.10 -33.85
CA ALA A 255 10.02 -17.36 -35.18
C ALA A 255 10.92 -18.28 -36.02
N GLY A 256 12.24 -18.25 -35.82
CA GLY A 256 13.17 -19.19 -36.43
C GLY A 256 12.97 -20.64 -35.95
N ILE A 257 12.44 -20.85 -34.74
CA ILE A 257 12.15 -22.18 -34.17
C ILE A 257 10.75 -22.65 -34.55
N ILE A 258 9.73 -21.77 -34.42
CA ILE A 258 8.32 -22.17 -34.53
C ILE A 258 7.64 -21.74 -35.83
N GLY A 259 8.34 -21.01 -36.71
CA GLY A 259 7.78 -20.40 -37.91
C GLY A 259 6.90 -19.17 -37.61
N ASN A 260 5.92 -18.91 -38.48
CA ASN A 260 5.04 -17.74 -38.41
C ASN A 260 3.89 -17.86 -37.39
N VAL A 261 4.07 -18.65 -36.32
CA VAL A 261 3.06 -18.82 -35.28
C VAL A 261 2.96 -17.53 -34.45
N GLU A 262 1.75 -17.00 -34.33
CA GLU A 262 1.51 -15.79 -33.55
C GLU A 262 1.58 -16.08 -32.04
N ILE A 263 2.59 -15.53 -31.36
CA ILE A 263 2.77 -15.67 -29.90
C ILE A 263 2.09 -14.57 -29.08
N GLY A 264 1.81 -13.41 -29.67
CA GLY A 264 1.27 -12.23 -28.98
C GLY A 264 2.23 -11.59 -27.96
N ALA A 265 1.77 -10.59 -27.21
CA ALA A 265 2.62 -9.82 -26.29
C ALA A 265 3.10 -10.62 -25.07
N ASN A 266 2.31 -11.57 -24.61
CA ASN A 266 2.58 -12.39 -23.42
C ASN A 266 2.91 -13.86 -23.75
N ALA A 267 3.17 -14.19 -25.01
CA ALA A 267 3.43 -15.57 -25.46
C ALA A 267 2.36 -16.57 -24.98
N SER A 268 1.07 -16.22 -25.11
CA SER A 268 -0.04 -16.97 -24.49
C SER A 268 -1.31 -17.02 -25.35
N THR A 269 -1.20 -16.67 -26.64
CA THR A 269 -2.29 -16.71 -27.63
C THR A 269 -2.81 -18.14 -27.83
N SER A 270 -4.04 -18.26 -28.33
CA SER A 270 -4.61 -19.56 -28.71
C SER A 270 -3.77 -20.26 -29.78
N ALA A 271 -3.24 -19.51 -30.75
CA ALA A 271 -2.37 -20.03 -31.80
C ALA A 271 -1.08 -20.66 -31.22
N PHE A 272 -0.42 -19.96 -30.29
CA PHE A 272 0.78 -20.50 -29.65
C PHE A 272 0.48 -21.71 -28.77
N LYS A 273 -0.61 -21.70 -28.01
CA LYS A 273 -1.05 -22.88 -27.24
C LYS A 273 -1.34 -24.09 -28.14
N LYS A 274 -2.04 -23.87 -29.26
CA LYS A 274 -2.31 -24.92 -30.24
C LYS A 274 -1.00 -25.48 -30.78
N TYR A 275 -0.05 -24.62 -31.14
CA TYR A 275 1.25 -25.06 -31.62
C TYR A 275 2.00 -25.91 -30.58
N LEU A 276 2.04 -25.48 -29.32
CA LEU A 276 2.73 -26.22 -28.25
C LEU A 276 2.08 -27.59 -27.99
N PHE A 277 0.76 -27.65 -27.79
CA PHE A 277 0.10 -28.86 -27.27
C PHE A 277 -0.45 -29.77 -28.37
N VAL A 278 -0.82 -29.23 -29.53
CA VAL A 278 -1.40 -29.99 -30.64
C VAL A 278 -0.34 -30.28 -31.69
N ASP A 279 0.29 -29.24 -32.24
CA ASP A 279 1.19 -29.41 -33.39
C ASP A 279 2.52 -30.06 -32.98
N LEU A 280 3.12 -29.60 -31.86
CA LEU A 280 4.30 -30.23 -31.26
C LEU A 280 3.96 -31.43 -30.38
N GLY A 281 2.71 -31.57 -29.93
CA GLY A 281 2.28 -32.67 -29.05
C GLY A 281 2.95 -32.66 -27.66
N LEU A 282 3.29 -31.48 -27.13
CA LEU A 282 3.86 -31.37 -25.78
C LEU A 282 2.82 -31.69 -24.70
N PRO A 283 3.25 -32.21 -23.53
CA PRO A 283 2.33 -32.55 -22.45
C PRO A 283 1.67 -31.31 -21.85
N VAL A 284 0.38 -31.43 -21.52
CA VAL A 284 -0.35 -30.40 -20.77
C VAL A 284 0.03 -30.50 -19.29
N MET A 285 0.96 -29.65 -18.85
CA MET A 285 1.48 -29.68 -17.47
C MET A 285 0.50 -29.12 -16.44
N LYS A 286 -0.40 -28.22 -16.86
CA LYS A 286 -1.33 -27.49 -15.97
C LYS A 286 -2.55 -27.01 -16.75
N THR A 287 -3.69 -26.95 -16.07
CA THR A 287 -4.93 -26.36 -16.59
C THR A 287 -5.34 -25.14 -15.78
N THR A 288 -6.05 -24.23 -16.45
CA THR A 288 -6.65 -23.03 -15.84
C THR A 288 -7.92 -23.39 -15.08
N ALA A 289 -8.47 -22.45 -14.31
CA ALA A 289 -9.76 -22.63 -13.62
C ALA A 289 -10.93 -22.91 -14.58
N LYS A 290 -10.79 -22.58 -15.87
CA LYS A 290 -11.77 -22.90 -16.93
C LYS A 290 -11.44 -24.23 -17.65
N HIS A 291 -10.55 -25.05 -17.07
CA HIS A 291 -10.08 -26.33 -17.61
C HIS A 291 -9.36 -26.26 -18.98
N GLN A 292 -8.92 -25.07 -19.39
CA GLN A 292 -8.09 -24.88 -20.59
C GLN A 292 -6.60 -25.04 -20.28
N GLU A 293 -5.79 -25.37 -21.28
CA GLU A 293 -4.34 -25.50 -21.15
C GLU A 293 -3.71 -24.18 -20.65
N ALA A 294 -2.97 -24.27 -19.55
CA ALA A 294 -2.25 -23.13 -19.01
C ALA A 294 -0.98 -22.88 -19.83
N ALA A 295 -0.62 -21.61 -19.97
CA ALA A 295 0.64 -21.19 -20.57
C ALA A 295 1.22 -20.06 -19.70
N ASP A 296 1.19 -20.19 -18.38
CA ASP A 296 1.80 -19.21 -17.47
C ASP A 296 3.30 -19.52 -17.28
N ASP A 297 4.00 -18.73 -16.46
CA ASP A 297 5.45 -18.87 -16.31
C ASP A 297 5.84 -20.22 -15.67
N GLU A 298 5.02 -20.74 -14.75
CA GLU A 298 5.25 -22.08 -14.19
C GLU A 298 5.09 -23.16 -15.26
N THR A 299 4.09 -23.06 -16.14
CA THR A 299 3.97 -24.01 -17.26
C THR A 299 5.21 -23.96 -18.16
N MET A 300 5.75 -22.77 -18.44
CA MET A 300 6.95 -22.63 -19.28
C MET A 300 8.17 -23.28 -18.63
N ILE A 301 8.33 -23.15 -17.32
CA ILE A 301 9.41 -23.82 -16.56
C ILE A 301 9.24 -25.35 -16.61
N LEU A 302 8.03 -25.86 -16.39
CA LEU A 302 7.75 -27.30 -16.44
C LEU A 302 7.95 -27.90 -17.84
N LEU A 303 7.52 -27.18 -18.88
CA LEU A 303 7.72 -27.61 -20.27
C LEU A 303 9.20 -27.60 -20.64
N LYS A 304 9.98 -26.62 -20.16
CA LYS A 304 11.43 -26.58 -20.34
C LYS A 304 12.08 -27.84 -19.79
N GLU A 305 11.85 -28.18 -18.53
CA GLU A 305 12.44 -29.37 -17.89
C GLU A 305 12.05 -30.67 -18.61
N TRP A 306 10.78 -30.78 -19.02
CA TRP A 306 10.34 -31.92 -19.81
C TRP A 306 11.08 -31.99 -21.15
N CYS A 307 11.25 -30.86 -21.84
CA CYS A 307 11.99 -30.80 -23.09
C CYS A 307 13.48 -31.11 -22.89
N GLU A 308 14.13 -30.62 -21.84
CA GLU A 308 15.53 -30.97 -21.54
C GLU A 308 15.75 -32.48 -21.43
N SER A 309 14.74 -33.22 -20.93
CA SER A 309 14.82 -34.68 -20.78
C SER A 309 14.35 -35.46 -22.01
N ASN A 310 13.41 -34.93 -22.81
CA ASN A 310 12.72 -35.68 -23.86
C ASN A 310 12.93 -35.13 -25.28
N ARG A 311 13.13 -33.81 -25.41
CA ARG A 311 13.30 -33.06 -26.67
C ARG A 311 14.22 -31.84 -26.48
N PRO A 312 15.54 -32.06 -26.27
CA PRO A 312 16.46 -30.98 -25.91
C PRO A 312 16.51 -29.82 -26.92
N GLU A 313 16.23 -30.09 -28.18
CA GLU A 313 16.13 -29.11 -29.26
C GLU A 313 15.05 -28.04 -29.03
N LEU A 314 14.02 -28.35 -28.23
CA LEU A 314 12.94 -27.41 -27.88
C LEU A 314 13.18 -26.66 -26.57
N ALA A 315 14.15 -27.04 -25.74
CA ALA A 315 14.39 -26.40 -24.44
C ALA A 315 14.70 -24.89 -24.61
N ARG A 316 15.46 -24.54 -25.65
CA ARG A 316 15.81 -23.15 -25.99
C ARG A 316 14.59 -22.28 -26.28
N LEU A 317 13.52 -22.84 -26.84
CA LEU A 317 12.27 -22.11 -27.09
C LEU A 317 11.70 -21.53 -25.78
N PHE A 318 11.70 -22.32 -24.71
CA PHE A 318 11.12 -21.91 -23.44
C PHE A 318 11.97 -20.87 -22.71
N ASP A 319 13.29 -20.89 -22.88
CA ASP A 319 14.16 -19.80 -22.41
C ASP A 319 13.85 -18.49 -23.12
N LEU A 320 13.75 -18.54 -24.46
CA LEU A 320 13.41 -17.38 -25.27
C LEU A 320 12.01 -16.84 -24.93
N VAL A 321 11.02 -17.71 -24.72
CA VAL A 321 9.66 -17.32 -24.34
C VAL A 321 9.64 -16.64 -22.97
N GLN A 322 10.37 -17.18 -21.98
CA GLN A 322 10.49 -16.54 -20.66
C GLN A 322 11.19 -15.19 -20.74
N GLU A 323 12.29 -15.10 -21.50
CA GLU A 323 13.00 -13.84 -21.72
C GLU A 323 12.10 -12.81 -22.42
N TYR A 324 11.38 -13.23 -23.48
CA TYR A 324 10.42 -12.41 -24.21
C TYR A 324 9.33 -11.85 -23.30
N ARG A 325 8.73 -12.67 -22.43
CA ARG A 325 7.73 -12.23 -21.45
C ARG A 325 8.32 -11.28 -20.42
N LYS A 326 9.52 -11.56 -19.93
CA LYS A 326 10.21 -10.70 -18.95
C LYS A 326 10.42 -9.31 -19.53
N TRP A 327 11.02 -9.21 -20.72
CA TRP A 327 11.20 -7.92 -21.40
C TRP A 327 9.87 -7.26 -21.79
N GLY A 328 8.90 -8.03 -22.26
CA GLY A 328 7.56 -7.53 -22.60
C GLY A 328 6.85 -6.89 -21.41
N LYS A 329 6.87 -7.55 -20.24
CA LYS A 329 6.32 -7.02 -18.99
C LYS A 329 7.10 -5.79 -18.52
N LEU A 330 8.44 -5.85 -18.55
CA LEU A 330 9.31 -4.73 -18.16
C LEU A 330 9.02 -3.47 -18.99
N LYS A 331 8.98 -3.60 -20.32
CA LYS A 331 8.66 -2.49 -21.22
C LYS A 331 7.22 -1.98 -21.01
N SER A 332 6.23 -2.87 -21.11
CA SER A 332 4.82 -2.45 -21.12
C SER A 332 4.31 -1.96 -19.76
N THR A 333 4.63 -2.69 -18.68
CA THR A 333 4.08 -2.42 -17.35
C THR A 333 4.85 -1.32 -16.64
N TYR A 334 6.18 -1.31 -16.76
CA TYR A 334 7.02 -0.41 -15.99
C TYR A 334 7.49 0.78 -16.81
N ILE A 335 8.12 0.60 -17.98
CA ILE A 335 8.63 1.74 -18.75
C ILE A 335 7.48 2.54 -19.38
N ASP A 336 6.75 1.93 -20.31
CA ASP A 336 5.59 2.55 -20.98
C ASP A 336 4.51 2.92 -19.95
N GLY A 337 4.32 2.05 -18.96
CA GLY A 337 3.39 2.26 -17.87
C GLY A 337 3.69 3.52 -17.08
N TYR A 338 4.93 3.72 -16.62
CA TYR A 338 5.32 4.87 -15.81
C TYR A 338 5.44 6.15 -16.64
N LEU A 339 5.98 6.06 -17.88
CA LEU A 339 6.08 7.22 -18.79
C LEU A 339 4.73 7.91 -19.00
N ARG A 340 3.62 7.16 -19.05
CA ARG A 340 2.26 7.72 -19.21
C ARG A 340 1.75 8.50 -18.01
N PHE A 341 2.32 8.29 -16.83
CA PHE A 341 1.91 8.94 -15.58
C PHE A 341 2.92 9.98 -15.09
N ILE A 342 3.93 10.32 -15.91
CA ILE A 342 4.79 11.46 -15.62
C ILE A 342 3.96 12.72 -15.85
N ASP A 343 3.75 13.48 -14.79
CA ASP A 343 3.15 14.80 -14.90
C ASP A 343 4.15 15.76 -15.58
N GLU A 344 3.69 16.48 -16.60
CA GLU A 344 4.56 17.34 -17.41
C GLU A 344 5.00 18.60 -16.67
N ASP A 345 4.24 19.06 -15.69
CA ASP A 345 4.52 20.28 -14.95
C ASP A 345 5.48 20.02 -13.79
N THR A 346 5.28 18.91 -13.07
CA THR A 346 6.16 18.55 -11.95
C THR A 346 7.37 17.73 -12.39
N GLY A 347 7.26 17.02 -13.52
CA GLY A 347 8.23 16.01 -13.95
C GLY A 347 8.21 14.73 -13.11
N ARG A 348 7.17 14.54 -12.29
CA ARG A 348 7.08 13.48 -11.28
C ARG A 348 5.87 12.59 -11.52
N ILE A 349 5.91 11.40 -10.94
CA ILE A 349 4.78 10.47 -10.90
C ILE A 349 4.07 10.63 -9.55
N HIS A 350 2.75 10.82 -9.58
CA HIS A 350 1.90 10.99 -8.41
C HIS A 350 0.92 9.81 -8.30
N PRO A 351 1.36 8.62 -7.83
CA PRO A 351 0.52 7.43 -7.84
C PRO A 351 -0.68 7.56 -6.89
N ASP A 352 -1.79 6.91 -7.25
CA ASP A 352 -2.92 6.72 -6.33
C ASP A 352 -2.51 5.72 -5.24
N LEU A 353 -2.27 6.21 -4.03
CA LEU A 353 -1.97 5.40 -2.85
C LEU A 353 -3.24 5.21 -2.02
N ILE A 354 -3.55 3.95 -1.73
CA ILE A 354 -4.81 3.55 -1.09
C ILE A 354 -4.48 2.85 0.23
N PRO A 355 -4.51 3.55 1.37
CA PRO A 355 -4.01 3.00 2.65
C PRO A 355 -4.86 1.84 3.16
N LEU A 356 -6.16 1.80 2.81
CA LEU A 356 -7.11 0.71 3.11
C LEU A 356 -7.41 -0.16 1.88
N GLY A 357 -6.41 -0.37 1.03
CA GLY A 357 -6.58 -1.05 -0.26
C GLY A 357 -6.80 -2.56 -0.16
N THR A 358 -6.26 -3.21 0.87
CA THR A 358 -6.37 -4.67 1.06
C THR A 358 -7.20 -5.04 2.29
N GLU A 359 -7.73 -6.27 2.31
CA GLU A 359 -8.42 -6.87 3.48
C GLU A 359 -7.53 -6.95 4.74
N THR A 360 -6.21 -6.94 4.57
CA THR A 360 -5.24 -6.95 5.66
C THR A 360 -4.87 -5.55 6.15
N GLY A 361 -5.40 -4.49 5.53
CA GLY A 361 -5.08 -3.10 5.88
C GLY A 361 -3.75 -2.60 5.31
N ARG A 362 -3.15 -3.29 4.33
CA ARG A 362 -1.98 -2.78 3.61
C ARG A 362 -2.38 -1.70 2.61
N PHE A 363 -1.42 -0.84 2.33
CA PHE A 363 -1.47 0.05 1.18
C PHE A 363 -1.63 -0.75 -0.11
N ALA A 364 -2.38 -0.19 -1.05
CA ALA A 364 -2.34 -0.56 -2.45
C ALA A 364 -1.94 0.67 -3.29
N SER A 365 -1.44 0.43 -4.50
CA SER A 365 -1.04 1.48 -5.44
C SER A 365 -1.62 1.20 -6.82
N ARG A 366 -2.10 2.26 -7.49
CA ARG A 366 -2.52 2.22 -8.90
C ARG A 366 -2.18 3.54 -9.59
N ASN A 367 -2.32 3.57 -10.91
CA ASN A 367 -2.12 4.77 -11.74
C ASN A 367 -0.78 5.51 -11.51
N PRO A 368 0.40 4.85 -11.59
CA PRO A 368 0.65 3.42 -11.81
C PRO A 368 0.86 2.66 -10.48
N ASN A 369 0.86 1.33 -10.52
CA ASN A 369 1.21 0.53 -9.34
C ASN A 369 2.73 0.57 -9.10
N MET A 370 3.15 1.40 -8.14
CA MET A 370 4.55 1.59 -7.75
C MET A 370 5.02 0.58 -6.68
N GLN A 371 4.11 -0.16 -6.03
CA GLN A 371 4.47 -1.21 -5.07
C GLN A 371 5.08 -2.44 -5.75
N ASN A 372 4.80 -2.66 -7.03
CA ASN A 372 5.27 -3.83 -7.77
C ASN A 372 6.61 -3.62 -8.49
N CYS A 373 7.37 -2.56 -8.17
CA CYS A 373 8.69 -2.31 -8.76
C CYS A 373 9.61 -3.52 -8.56
N PRO A 374 10.20 -4.09 -9.63
CA PRO A 374 11.01 -5.30 -9.53
C PRO A 374 12.22 -5.07 -8.61
N GLN A 375 12.60 -6.10 -7.87
CA GLN A 375 13.83 -6.10 -7.08
C GLN A 375 15.04 -6.30 -7.97
N LYS A 376 16.22 -5.87 -7.50
CA LYS A 376 17.50 -5.86 -8.24
C LYS A 376 17.79 -7.18 -8.98
N ASP A 377 17.62 -8.32 -8.32
CA ASP A 377 17.91 -9.65 -8.90
C ASP A 377 17.01 -10.00 -10.08
N ASN A 378 15.81 -9.40 -10.15
CA ASN A 378 14.81 -9.65 -11.19
C ASN A 378 14.64 -8.48 -12.17
N ASP A 379 15.52 -7.48 -12.10
CA ASP A 379 15.41 -6.23 -12.84
C ASP A 379 16.61 -6.01 -13.78
N PRO A 380 16.65 -6.68 -14.95
CA PRO A 380 17.76 -6.55 -15.92
C PRO A 380 17.85 -5.15 -16.55
N ILE A 381 16.81 -4.33 -16.38
CA ILE A 381 16.70 -2.98 -16.92
C ILE A 381 17.13 -1.95 -15.88
N GLY A 382 16.88 -2.22 -14.60
CA GLY A 382 17.04 -1.25 -13.53
C GLY A 382 15.89 -0.25 -13.49
N VAL A 383 14.64 -0.70 -13.52
CA VAL A 383 13.44 0.14 -13.32
C VAL A 383 13.60 1.04 -12.09
N ARG A 384 14.10 0.50 -10.97
CA ARG A 384 14.34 1.30 -9.75
C ARG A 384 15.38 2.41 -9.97
N LYS A 385 16.31 2.26 -10.91
CA LYS A 385 17.32 3.29 -11.21
C LYS A 385 16.74 4.54 -11.88
N PHE A 386 15.56 4.42 -12.48
CA PHE A 386 14.88 5.60 -13.04
C PHE A 386 14.31 6.50 -11.96
N ILE A 387 14.06 5.99 -10.76
CA ILE A 387 13.62 6.81 -9.64
C ILE A 387 14.86 7.50 -9.06
N ILE A 388 14.93 8.82 -9.24
CA ILE A 388 16.11 9.64 -8.94
C ILE A 388 15.78 10.74 -7.94
N ALA A 389 16.79 11.17 -7.19
CA ALA A 389 16.74 12.42 -6.44
C ALA A 389 17.04 13.63 -7.35
N PRO A 390 16.46 14.81 -7.09
CA PRO A 390 16.94 16.06 -7.66
C PRO A 390 18.41 16.33 -7.29
N GLU A 391 19.05 17.25 -8.01
CA GLU A 391 20.41 17.67 -7.68
C GLU A 391 20.52 18.28 -6.27
N GLY A 392 21.62 17.98 -5.57
CA GLY A 392 21.80 18.35 -4.16
C GLY A 392 20.95 17.54 -3.15
N LYS A 393 20.20 16.54 -3.62
CA LYS A 393 19.35 15.67 -2.78
C LYS A 393 19.69 14.19 -2.93
N ALA A 394 19.18 13.39 -2.00
CA ALA A 394 19.22 11.94 -2.00
C ALA A 394 17.83 11.33 -1.82
N ILE A 395 17.73 10.06 -2.21
CA ILE A 395 16.67 9.15 -1.79
C ILE A 395 17.18 8.40 -0.57
N LEU A 396 16.37 8.42 0.49
CA LEU A 396 16.56 7.61 1.69
C LEU A 396 15.42 6.61 1.76
N SER A 397 15.77 5.38 2.10
CA SER A 397 14.81 4.31 2.33
C SER A 397 15.07 3.66 3.68
N LEU A 398 13.99 3.36 4.41
CA LEU A 398 14.03 2.57 5.62
C LEU A 398 13.04 1.42 5.50
N ASP A 399 13.54 0.19 5.63
CA ASP A 399 12.75 -1.04 5.57
C ASP A 399 12.75 -1.74 6.92
N PHE A 400 11.60 -2.28 7.34
CA PHE A 400 11.60 -3.09 8.54
C PHE A 400 12.30 -4.43 8.29
N SER A 401 13.28 -4.74 9.12
CA SER A 401 13.96 -6.04 9.07
C SER A 401 13.01 -7.15 9.53
N GLN A 402 12.38 -7.82 8.57
CA GLN A 402 11.57 -9.03 8.74
C GLN A 402 10.38 -8.86 9.69
N ILE A 403 9.65 -7.73 9.60
CA ILE A 403 8.56 -7.38 10.54
C ILE A 403 7.51 -8.48 10.66
N GLU A 404 7.13 -9.14 9.55
CA GLU A 404 6.14 -10.23 9.60
C GLU A 404 6.62 -11.42 10.45
N LEU A 405 7.91 -11.75 10.43
CA LEU A 405 8.44 -12.83 11.26
C LEU A 405 8.55 -12.42 12.73
N ARG A 406 8.84 -11.14 13.02
CA ARG A 406 8.82 -10.59 14.39
C ARG A 406 7.40 -10.61 14.95
N VAL A 407 6.42 -10.19 14.16
CA VAL A 407 4.99 -10.28 14.50
C VAL A 407 4.57 -11.74 14.68
N GLY A 408 5.04 -12.63 13.81
CA GLY A 408 4.83 -14.08 13.95
C GLY A 408 5.35 -14.62 15.29
N ALA A 409 6.57 -14.26 15.69
CA ALA A 409 7.16 -14.63 16.98
C ALA A 409 6.36 -14.07 18.17
N PHE A 410 5.92 -12.82 18.07
CA PHE A 410 5.04 -12.18 19.05
C PHE A 410 3.73 -12.96 19.24
N TYR A 411 3.08 -13.39 18.15
CA TYR A 411 1.83 -14.13 18.23
C TYR A 411 1.99 -15.55 18.75
N CYS A 412 2.99 -16.28 18.25
CA CYS A 412 3.18 -17.68 18.61
C CYS A 412 3.83 -17.87 19.98
N ARG A 413 4.50 -16.83 20.50
CA ARG A 413 5.23 -16.84 21.77
C ARG A 413 6.24 -18.00 21.88
N ASP A 414 6.83 -18.38 20.74
CA ASP A 414 7.80 -19.46 20.71
C ASP A 414 9.12 -19.00 21.34
N LYS A 415 9.59 -19.75 22.35
CA LYS A 415 10.75 -19.35 23.17
C LYS A 415 12.02 -19.15 22.34
N ARG A 416 12.30 -20.05 21.39
CA ARG A 416 13.53 -19.99 20.59
C ARG A 416 13.51 -18.79 19.67
N MET A 417 12.36 -18.49 19.07
CA MET A 417 12.21 -17.31 18.22
C MET A 417 12.35 -16.01 19.00
N LEU A 418 11.67 -15.90 20.15
CA LEU A 418 11.75 -14.73 21.01
C LEU A 418 13.17 -14.49 21.51
N GLU A 419 13.85 -15.54 21.96
CA GLU A 419 15.25 -15.47 22.40
C GLU A 419 16.15 -15.01 21.27
N THR A 420 16.02 -15.59 20.07
CA THR A 420 16.80 -15.20 18.88
C THR A 420 16.67 -13.70 18.59
N TYR A 421 15.46 -13.15 18.61
CA TYR A 421 15.29 -11.71 18.37
C TYR A 421 15.80 -10.84 19.51
N ARG A 422 15.66 -11.28 20.77
CA ARG A 422 16.12 -10.53 21.95
C ARG A 422 17.65 -10.47 22.06
N THR A 423 18.35 -11.49 21.54
CA THR A 423 19.82 -11.54 21.51
C THR A 423 20.41 -10.98 20.22
N GLY A 424 19.58 -10.46 19.29
CA GLY A 424 20.05 -9.96 17.99
C GLY A 424 20.50 -11.06 17.01
N GLY A 425 20.11 -12.31 17.27
CA GLY A 425 20.44 -13.44 16.41
C GLY A 425 19.66 -13.48 15.10
N ASP A 426 20.21 -14.20 14.13
CA ASP A 426 19.61 -14.39 12.80
C ASP A 426 18.51 -15.46 12.83
N ILE A 427 17.25 -15.03 12.65
CA ILE A 427 16.08 -15.93 12.69
C ILE A 427 16.08 -16.98 11.58
N HIS A 428 16.66 -16.68 10.42
CA HIS A 428 16.75 -17.65 9.32
C HIS A 428 17.85 -18.68 9.61
N ALA A 429 18.92 -18.32 10.31
CA ALA A 429 19.93 -19.27 10.79
C ALA A 429 19.33 -20.14 11.90
N GLN A 430 18.57 -19.54 12.82
CA GLN A 430 17.82 -20.28 13.84
C GLN A 430 16.83 -21.29 13.21
N THR A 431 16.07 -20.85 12.21
CA THR A 431 15.18 -21.74 11.46
C THR A 431 15.95 -22.85 10.76
N THR A 432 17.11 -22.55 10.19
CA THR A 432 17.97 -23.54 9.54
C THR A 432 18.44 -24.59 10.54
N SER A 433 18.93 -24.17 11.71
CA SER A 433 19.26 -25.04 12.84
C SER A 433 18.10 -25.95 13.23
N VAL A 434 16.88 -25.42 13.30
CA VAL A 434 15.68 -26.19 13.63
C VAL A 434 15.30 -27.20 12.55
N ILE A 435 15.30 -26.80 11.27
CA ILE A 435 14.91 -27.65 10.15
C ILE A 435 15.87 -28.84 10.01
N TYR A 436 17.17 -28.58 10.07
CA TYR A 436 18.21 -29.58 9.83
C TYR A 436 18.74 -30.24 11.11
N ARG A 437 18.31 -29.77 12.28
CA ARG A 437 18.76 -30.24 13.61
C ARG A 437 20.29 -30.14 13.79
N ILE A 438 20.86 -29.05 13.30
CA ILE A 438 22.29 -28.71 13.42
C ILE A 438 22.49 -27.59 14.44
N PRO A 439 23.69 -27.42 15.02
CA PRO A 439 23.99 -26.27 15.89
C PRO A 439 23.74 -24.92 15.20
N PHE A 440 23.41 -23.88 15.99
CA PHE A 440 23.16 -22.55 15.45
C PHE A 440 24.41 -21.98 14.76
N GLU A 441 25.58 -22.24 15.34
CA GLU A 441 26.88 -21.80 14.84
C GLU A 441 27.15 -22.38 13.44
N GLU A 442 26.84 -23.66 13.21
CA GLU A 442 26.93 -24.29 11.88
C GLU A 442 25.92 -23.68 10.91
N ALA A 443 24.70 -23.38 11.38
CA ALA A 443 23.65 -22.78 10.55
C ALA A 443 23.93 -21.32 10.17
N ALA A 444 24.69 -20.60 10.99
CA ALA A 444 25.08 -19.20 10.78
C ALA A 444 26.40 -19.06 9.99
N ASP A 445 27.26 -20.08 9.99
CA ASP A 445 28.53 -20.06 9.27
C ASP A 445 28.29 -20.07 7.75
N LYS A 446 28.65 -18.96 7.10
CA LYS A 446 28.55 -18.80 5.64
C LYS A 446 29.46 -19.76 4.86
N ASN A 447 30.46 -20.35 5.53
CA ASN A 447 31.39 -21.32 4.95
C ASN A 447 30.95 -22.78 5.16
N ALA A 448 29.90 -23.03 5.94
CA ALA A 448 29.42 -24.38 6.18
C ALA A 448 28.93 -25.05 4.87
N PRO A 449 29.13 -26.38 4.73
CA PRO A 449 28.58 -27.12 3.61
C PRO A 449 27.07 -26.91 3.46
N HIS A 450 26.61 -26.74 2.23
CA HIS A 450 25.20 -26.49 1.89
C HIS A 450 24.57 -25.22 2.51
N TYR A 451 25.36 -24.31 3.11
CA TYR A 451 24.84 -23.10 3.75
C TYR A 451 23.84 -22.34 2.86
N LYS A 452 24.22 -22.04 1.63
CA LYS A 452 23.40 -21.23 0.71
C LYS A 452 22.06 -21.90 0.36
N GLU A 453 22.08 -23.21 0.12
CA GLU A 453 20.89 -24.02 -0.15
C GLU A 453 19.96 -24.09 1.08
N ARG A 454 20.52 -24.48 2.24
CA ARG A 454 19.81 -24.58 3.51
C ARG A 454 19.18 -23.23 3.91
N ARG A 455 19.92 -22.14 3.75
CA ARG A 455 19.49 -20.75 3.97
C ARG A 455 18.30 -20.38 3.08
N THR A 456 18.38 -20.75 1.81
CA THR A 456 17.33 -20.45 0.82
C THR A 456 16.04 -21.21 1.16
N ILE A 457 16.17 -22.48 1.57
CA ILE A 457 15.04 -23.30 2.04
C ILE A 457 14.43 -22.67 3.30
N ALA A 458 15.23 -22.35 4.32
CA ALA A 458 14.75 -21.74 5.56
C ALA A 458 14.01 -20.42 5.33
N LYS A 459 14.54 -19.54 4.44
CA LYS A 459 13.89 -18.28 4.07
C LYS A 459 12.50 -18.51 3.46
N ASN A 460 12.38 -19.43 2.51
CA ASN A 460 11.10 -19.75 1.87
C ASN A 460 10.13 -20.51 2.78
N CYS A 461 10.65 -21.34 3.70
CA CYS A 461 9.86 -22.07 4.69
C CYS A 461 9.24 -21.14 5.74
N ASN A 462 10.00 -20.17 6.26
CA ASN A 462 9.53 -19.28 7.32
C ASN A 462 8.22 -18.58 6.91
N PHE A 463 8.17 -17.93 5.74
CA PHE A 463 6.93 -17.28 5.30
C PHE A 463 5.82 -18.29 4.98
N GLY A 464 6.15 -19.39 4.31
CA GLY A 464 5.16 -20.40 3.93
C GLY A 464 4.48 -21.05 5.13
N VAL A 465 5.28 -21.58 6.06
CA VAL A 465 4.76 -22.43 7.13
C VAL A 465 3.97 -21.61 8.14
N PHE A 466 4.34 -20.36 8.43
CA PHE A 466 3.55 -19.47 9.30
C PHE A 466 2.12 -19.31 8.79
N TYR A 467 1.93 -19.24 7.47
CA TYR A 467 0.61 -19.11 6.83
C TYR A 467 -0.07 -20.44 6.52
N GLY A 468 0.43 -21.56 7.05
CA GLY A 468 -0.16 -22.88 6.86
C GLY A 468 0.07 -23.46 5.47
N LEU A 469 1.23 -23.21 4.86
CA LEU A 469 1.65 -23.86 3.61
C LEU A 469 1.76 -25.38 3.79
N PHE A 470 1.24 -26.13 2.82
CA PHE A 470 1.35 -27.59 2.76
C PHE A 470 2.65 -28.03 2.08
N PRO A 471 3.11 -29.29 2.28
CA PRO A 471 4.33 -29.81 1.65
C PRO A 471 4.37 -29.63 0.12
N THR A 472 3.25 -29.86 -0.57
CA THR A 472 3.13 -29.64 -2.02
C THR A 472 3.30 -28.16 -2.41
N GLY A 473 2.79 -27.25 -1.57
CA GLY A 473 2.96 -25.82 -1.76
C GLY A 473 4.41 -25.35 -1.49
N LEU A 474 5.08 -25.96 -0.51
CA LEU A 474 6.49 -25.73 -0.23
C LEU A 474 7.37 -26.21 -1.38
N GLN A 475 7.16 -27.44 -1.84
CA GLN A 475 7.85 -27.99 -3.01
C GLN A 475 7.71 -27.07 -4.22
N ARG A 476 6.48 -26.65 -4.53
CA ARG A 476 6.19 -25.70 -5.62
C ARG A 476 6.95 -24.37 -5.44
N THR A 477 6.98 -23.83 -4.23
CA THR A 477 7.67 -22.58 -3.92
C THR A 477 9.19 -22.72 -4.11
N LEU A 478 9.78 -23.78 -3.57
CA LEU A 478 11.22 -24.04 -3.68
C LEU A 478 11.62 -24.27 -5.15
N LYS A 479 10.79 -24.98 -5.93
CA LYS A 479 11.00 -25.19 -7.36
C LYS A 479 10.95 -23.90 -8.16
N PHE A 480 9.83 -23.19 -8.12
CA PHE A 480 9.59 -22.07 -9.04
C PHE A 480 10.16 -20.73 -8.58
N LYS A 481 10.44 -20.55 -7.27
CA LYS A 481 11.03 -19.31 -6.75
C LYS A 481 12.50 -19.42 -6.39
N ALA A 482 12.95 -20.59 -5.91
CA ALA A 482 14.32 -20.79 -5.44
C ALA A 482 15.17 -21.64 -6.39
N GLY A 483 14.57 -22.27 -7.42
CA GLY A 483 15.28 -23.15 -8.34
C GLY A 483 15.76 -24.45 -7.68
N LEU A 484 15.11 -24.88 -6.59
CA LEU A 484 15.45 -26.09 -5.84
C LEU A 484 14.38 -27.15 -6.08
N ASN A 485 14.78 -28.41 -6.28
CA ASN A 485 13.86 -29.51 -6.57
C ASN A 485 13.82 -30.56 -5.43
N PRO A 486 13.41 -30.19 -4.20
CA PRO A 486 13.24 -31.17 -3.14
C PRO A 486 12.06 -32.11 -3.45
N THR A 487 12.18 -33.34 -2.99
CA THR A 487 11.09 -34.32 -2.99
C THR A 487 9.97 -33.89 -2.05
N LEU A 488 8.78 -34.46 -2.26
CA LEU A 488 7.64 -34.18 -1.38
C LEU A 488 7.91 -34.64 0.06
N SER A 489 8.59 -35.79 0.22
CA SER A 489 8.97 -36.34 1.52
C SER A 489 9.97 -35.46 2.27
N GLU A 490 10.92 -34.83 1.56
CA GLU A 490 11.80 -33.82 2.16
C GLU A 490 11.01 -32.59 2.63
N CYS A 491 10.06 -32.10 1.83
CA CYS A 491 9.20 -30.99 2.23
C CYS A 491 8.32 -31.32 3.45
N GLU A 492 7.81 -32.55 3.55
CA GLU A 492 7.11 -33.06 4.73
C GLU A 492 8.01 -33.05 5.97
N THR A 493 9.22 -33.58 5.83
CA THR A 493 10.22 -33.63 6.90
C THR A 493 10.60 -32.22 7.37
N ILE A 494 10.83 -31.29 6.45
CA ILE A 494 11.12 -29.88 6.75
C ILE A 494 10.00 -29.26 7.59
N ILE A 495 8.74 -29.41 7.16
CA ILE A 495 7.59 -28.86 7.88
C ILE A 495 7.44 -29.52 9.25
N GLN A 496 7.64 -30.83 9.36
CA GLN A 496 7.56 -31.56 10.62
C GLN A 496 8.64 -31.12 11.61
N ASN A 497 9.89 -31.00 11.16
CA ASN A 497 11.00 -30.52 11.98
C ASN A 497 10.75 -29.09 12.45
N LEU A 498 10.26 -28.21 11.56
CA LEU A 498 9.92 -26.84 11.93
C LEU A 498 8.83 -26.79 13.01
N LYS A 499 7.73 -27.52 12.84
CA LYS A 499 6.63 -27.56 13.82
C LYS A 499 7.07 -28.15 15.17
N SER A 500 7.97 -29.14 15.14
CA SER A 500 8.50 -29.77 16.35
C SER A 500 9.51 -28.86 17.07
N GLY A 501 10.30 -28.09 16.31
CA GLY A 501 11.27 -27.16 16.87
C GLY A 501 10.70 -25.81 17.29
N TYR A 502 9.53 -25.44 16.77
CA TYR A 502 8.74 -24.26 17.16
C TYR A 502 7.35 -24.68 17.67
N PRO A 503 7.25 -25.31 18.86
CA PRO A 503 5.97 -25.78 19.39
C PRO A 503 4.96 -24.64 19.63
N GLY A 504 5.43 -23.42 19.92
CA GLY A 504 4.55 -22.24 20.07
C GLY A 504 3.82 -21.90 18.77
N LEU A 505 4.49 -22.04 17.62
CA LEU A 505 3.89 -21.85 16.30
C LEU A 505 2.76 -22.85 16.04
N ALA A 506 3.02 -24.13 16.25
CA ALA A 506 2.02 -25.18 16.00
C ALA A 506 0.77 -24.98 16.88
N LYS A 507 0.97 -24.65 18.16
CA LYS A 507 -0.12 -24.35 19.09
C LYS A 507 -0.94 -23.14 18.63
N TRP A 508 -0.28 -22.04 18.32
CA TRP A 508 -0.95 -20.83 17.85
C TRP A 508 -1.76 -21.05 16.57
N GLN A 509 -1.23 -21.81 15.60
CA GLN A 509 -1.94 -22.12 14.36
C GLN A 509 -3.25 -22.86 14.60
N ASP A 510 -3.24 -23.85 15.50
CA ASP A 510 -4.43 -24.61 15.86
C ASP A 510 -5.48 -23.73 16.57
N GLU A 511 -5.04 -22.91 17.52
CA GLU A 511 -5.91 -21.97 18.25
C GLU A 511 -6.57 -20.94 17.32
N VAL A 512 -5.82 -20.35 16.39
CA VAL A 512 -6.34 -19.37 15.44
C VAL A 512 -7.36 -20.00 14.50
N LYS A 513 -7.10 -21.20 13.97
CA LYS A 513 -8.05 -21.92 13.13
C LYS A 513 -9.35 -22.23 13.87
N LYS A 514 -9.25 -22.74 15.11
CA LYS A 514 -10.41 -23.01 15.97
C LYS A 514 -11.21 -21.75 16.25
N ARG A 515 -10.54 -20.65 16.59
CA ARG A 515 -11.20 -19.34 16.82
C ARG A 515 -11.88 -18.82 15.56
N ALA A 516 -11.23 -18.89 14.41
CA ALA A 516 -11.78 -18.45 13.13
C ALA A 516 -13.02 -19.27 12.73
N ALA A 517 -13.03 -20.58 13.01
CA ALA A 517 -14.20 -21.43 12.76
C ALA A 517 -15.41 -21.02 13.63
N VAL A 518 -15.19 -20.54 14.86
CA VAL A 518 -16.26 -20.07 15.76
C VAL A 518 -16.71 -18.65 15.43
N SER A 519 -15.78 -17.73 15.22
CA SER A 519 -16.05 -16.30 15.03
C SER A 519 -16.41 -15.92 13.59
N CYS A 520 -16.00 -16.73 12.60
CA CYS A 520 -16.08 -16.44 11.16
C CYS A 520 -15.23 -15.24 10.70
N TYR A 521 -14.26 -14.79 11.49
CA TYR A 521 -13.31 -13.76 11.11
C TYR A 521 -11.93 -14.00 11.73
N SER A 522 -10.93 -13.26 11.28
CA SER A 522 -9.63 -13.14 11.93
C SER A 522 -9.32 -11.67 12.21
N GLU A 523 -8.51 -11.39 13.23
CA GLU A 523 -8.23 -10.04 13.72
C GLU A 523 -6.73 -9.76 13.83
N THR A 524 -6.32 -8.52 13.56
CA THR A 524 -5.00 -8.00 13.96
C THR A 524 -4.96 -7.72 15.46
N TRP A 525 -3.78 -7.40 16.01
CA TRP A 525 -3.63 -7.15 17.43
C TRP A 525 -4.48 -5.96 17.89
N LEU A 526 -4.48 -4.89 17.09
CA LEU A 526 -5.29 -3.69 17.34
C LEU A 526 -6.79 -3.92 17.08
N GLY A 527 -7.17 -5.04 16.46
CA GLY A 527 -8.55 -5.48 16.34
C GLY A 527 -9.16 -5.39 14.94
N ARG A 528 -8.37 -5.08 13.89
CA ARG A 528 -8.89 -5.01 12.51
C ARG A 528 -9.39 -6.38 12.08
N ARG A 529 -10.66 -6.46 11.67
CA ARG A 529 -11.29 -7.71 11.22
C ARG A 529 -11.15 -7.97 9.73
N ARG A 530 -10.91 -9.23 9.39
CA ARG A 530 -11.17 -9.82 8.07
C ARG A 530 -12.19 -10.94 8.20
N TYR A 531 -13.33 -10.81 7.52
CA TYR A 531 -14.36 -11.85 7.52
C TYR A 531 -13.97 -13.03 6.61
N LEU A 532 -14.22 -14.25 7.07
CA LEU A 532 -13.76 -15.49 6.45
C LEU A 532 -14.94 -16.38 6.06
N LEU A 533 -15.63 -16.02 4.98
CA LEU A 533 -16.84 -16.72 4.52
C LEU A 533 -16.65 -18.21 4.30
N GLY A 534 -15.49 -18.62 3.78
CA GLY A 534 -15.18 -20.01 3.48
C GLY A 534 -14.84 -20.88 4.70
N ILE A 535 -14.68 -20.33 5.91
CA ILE A 535 -14.09 -21.05 7.05
C ILE A 535 -14.94 -22.22 7.54
N ARG A 536 -16.25 -22.19 7.29
CA ARG A 536 -17.21 -23.27 7.60
C ARG A 536 -17.66 -24.06 6.37
N SER A 537 -17.04 -23.83 5.22
CA SER A 537 -17.43 -24.51 3.99
C SER A 537 -17.15 -26.02 4.08
N SER A 538 -18.06 -26.83 3.54
CA SER A 538 -17.83 -28.26 3.30
C SER A 538 -16.84 -28.51 2.16
N ASP A 539 -16.66 -27.53 1.27
CA ASP A 539 -15.63 -27.53 0.23
C ASP A 539 -14.26 -27.32 0.89
N TRP A 540 -13.42 -28.37 0.81
CA TRP A 540 -12.09 -28.36 1.39
C TRP A 540 -11.21 -27.22 0.85
N GLY A 541 -11.31 -26.90 -0.44
CA GLY A 541 -10.52 -25.83 -1.07
C GLY A 541 -10.89 -24.46 -0.50
N LYS A 542 -12.19 -24.16 -0.38
CA LYS A 542 -12.69 -22.92 0.22
C LYS A 542 -12.32 -22.82 1.70
N LYS A 543 -12.48 -23.92 2.45
CA LYS A 543 -12.12 -23.98 3.87
C LYS A 543 -10.62 -23.79 4.09
N SER A 544 -9.79 -24.54 3.35
CA SER A 544 -8.33 -24.46 3.41
C SER A 544 -7.81 -23.06 3.05
N PHE A 545 -8.39 -22.41 2.04
CA PHE A 545 -8.08 -21.01 1.73
C PHE A 545 -8.43 -20.06 2.88
N ALA A 546 -9.62 -20.21 3.48
CA ALA A 546 -10.05 -19.39 4.60
C ALA A 546 -9.18 -19.61 5.86
N GLU A 547 -8.77 -20.85 6.15
CA GLU A 547 -7.83 -21.15 7.25
C GLU A 547 -6.47 -20.48 7.04
N ARG A 548 -5.92 -20.53 5.82
CA ARG A 548 -4.65 -19.83 5.51
C ARG A 548 -4.81 -18.31 5.66
N CYS A 549 -5.94 -17.76 5.23
CA CYS A 549 -6.26 -16.35 5.46
C CYS A 549 -6.38 -16.04 6.96
N ALA A 550 -6.92 -16.95 7.77
CA ALA A 550 -7.03 -16.78 9.22
C ALA A 550 -5.66 -16.68 9.90
N LEU A 551 -4.67 -17.44 9.42
CA LEU A 551 -3.29 -17.40 9.91
C LEU A 551 -2.50 -16.19 9.39
N ASN A 552 -2.69 -15.83 8.13
CA ASN A 552 -1.97 -14.73 7.51
C ASN A 552 -2.44 -13.34 7.98
N THR A 553 -3.74 -13.17 8.21
CA THR A 553 -4.32 -11.85 8.55
C THR A 553 -3.72 -11.22 9.81
N PRO A 554 -3.61 -11.93 10.96
CA PRO A 554 -3.03 -11.36 12.18
C PRO A 554 -1.59 -10.90 11.96
N ILE A 555 -0.78 -11.69 11.24
CA ILE A 555 0.63 -11.38 11.01
C ILE A 555 0.77 -10.19 10.06
N GLN A 556 0.19 -10.31 8.86
CA GLN A 556 0.34 -9.32 7.81
C GLN A 556 -0.32 -7.99 8.16
N GLY A 557 -1.51 -8.06 8.78
CA GLY A 557 -2.25 -6.87 9.15
C GLY A 557 -1.67 -6.17 10.37
N THR A 558 -1.15 -6.88 11.37
CA THR A 558 -0.46 -6.23 12.49
C THR A 558 0.84 -5.59 12.02
N ALA A 559 1.59 -6.21 11.10
CA ALA A 559 2.75 -5.56 10.48
C ALA A 559 2.36 -4.26 9.74
N ALA A 560 1.22 -4.25 9.04
CA ALA A 560 0.71 -3.05 8.40
C ALA A 560 0.28 -1.97 9.41
N ASP A 561 -0.37 -2.38 10.51
CA ASP A 561 -0.76 -1.48 11.61
C ASP A 561 0.49 -0.84 12.25
N ILE A 562 1.56 -1.61 12.47
CA ILE A 562 2.84 -1.11 13.00
C ILE A 562 3.48 -0.07 12.08
N LEU A 563 3.55 -0.35 10.77
CA LEU A 563 4.06 0.61 9.79
C LEU A 563 3.27 1.92 9.79
N LYS A 564 1.93 1.83 9.87
CA LYS A 564 1.06 3.01 9.90
C LYS A 564 1.18 3.83 11.19
N LEU A 565 1.40 3.18 12.33
CA LEU A 565 1.75 3.87 13.58
C LEU A 565 3.07 4.65 13.43
N ALA A 566 4.07 4.07 12.75
CA ALA A 566 5.31 4.78 12.45
C ALA A 566 5.07 6.00 11.54
N CYS A 567 4.21 5.90 10.51
CA CYS A 567 3.81 7.04 9.70
C CYS A 567 3.22 8.18 10.54
N GLY A 568 2.34 7.87 11.51
CA GLY A 568 1.76 8.87 12.42
C GLY A 568 2.81 9.56 13.30
N ARG A 569 3.84 8.84 13.76
CA ARG A 569 4.97 9.42 14.51
C ARG A 569 5.82 10.32 13.62
N ILE A 570 6.10 9.90 12.38
CA ILE A 570 6.84 10.71 11.39
C ILE A 570 6.09 12.02 11.13
N ILE A 571 4.78 11.98 10.89
CA ILE A 571 3.95 13.20 10.71
C ILE A 571 4.08 14.16 11.88
N SER A 572 4.18 13.64 13.10
CA SER A 572 4.29 14.45 14.30
C SER A 572 5.59 15.27 14.36
N GLY A 573 6.68 14.78 13.75
CA GLY A 573 7.97 15.46 13.68
C GLY A 573 8.26 16.20 12.36
N LEU A 574 7.39 16.07 11.35
CA LEU A 574 7.53 16.73 10.04
C LEU A 574 7.47 18.27 10.06
N PRO A 575 6.69 18.97 10.93
CA PRO A 575 6.66 20.43 10.93
C PRO A 575 8.04 21.09 11.11
N GLU A 576 8.95 20.44 11.85
CA GLU A 576 10.33 20.89 12.07
C GLU A 576 11.29 20.44 10.95
N ARG A 577 10.83 19.53 10.07
CA ARG A 577 11.64 18.81 9.08
C ARG A 577 10.98 18.82 7.72
N LEU A 578 10.44 19.95 7.27
CA LEU A 578 9.79 20.08 5.94
C LEU A 578 10.73 19.75 4.76
N TRP A 579 12.04 19.72 5.00
CA TRP A 579 13.04 19.24 4.04
C TRP A 579 13.01 17.72 3.85
N LEU A 580 12.44 16.95 4.79
CA LEU A 580 12.21 15.51 4.69
C LEU A 580 10.88 15.26 3.99
N LYS A 581 10.93 14.70 2.78
CA LYS A 581 9.75 14.51 1.95
C LYS A 581 9.41 13.03 1.80
N PRO A 582 8.35 12.52 2.45
CA PRO A 582 7.79 11.22 2.12
C PRO A 582 7.39 11.17 0.65
N ILE A 583 7.85 10.17 -0.11
CA ILE A 583 7.53 10.06 -1.55
C ILE A 583 6.86 8.75 -1.93
N LEU A 584 7.12 7.66 -1.22
CA LEU A 584 6.59 6.34 -1.57
C LEU A 584 6.59 5.38 -0.37
N GLN A 585 5.70 4.40 -0.43
CA GLN A 585 5.62 3.26 0.48
C GLN A 585 5.63 1.97 -0.37
N ILE A 586 6.57 1.06 -0.13
CA ILE A 586 6.66 -0.25 -0.80
C ILE A 586 6.69 -1.35 0.25
N HIS A 587 5.64 -2.17 0.36
CA HIS A 587 5.57 -3.28 1.34
C HIS A 587 5.73 -2.82 2.81
N ASP A 588 6.92 -2.96 3.38
CA ASP A 588 7.35 -2.60 4.73
C ASP A 588 8.36 -1.42 4.72
N GLU A 589 8.69 -0.93 3.52
CA GLU A 589 9.67 0.12 3.23
C GLU A 589 8.99 1.49 3.12
N LEU A 590 9.60 2.51 3.75
CA LEU A 590 9.25 3.92 3.63
C LEU A 590 10.38 4.66 2.89
N VAL A 591 10.01 5.41 1.84
CA VAL A 591 10.97 6.09 0.96
C VAL A 591 10.77 7.60 1.01
N PHE A 592 11.88 8.33 1.11
CA PHE A 592 11.95 9.77 1.30
C PHE A 592 12.89 10.43 0.28
N GLU A 593 12.60 11.68 -0.06
CA GLU A 593 13.53 12.62 -0.71
C GLU A 593 13.97 13.67 0.32
N LEU A 594 15.26 13.99 0.38
CA LEU A 594 15.82 14.97 1.31
C LEU A 594 17.14 15.57 0.80
N PRO A 595 17.60 16.72 1.34
CA PRO A 595 18.98 17.19 1.16
C PRO A 595 19.99 16.14 1.59
N GLU A 596 21.11 16.00 0.87
CA GLU A 596 22.10 14.96 1.17
C GLU A 596 22.79 15.14 2.52
N ASP A 597 23.04 16.39 2.90
CA ASP A 597 23.67 16.79 4.17
C ASP A 597 22.77 16.52 5.40
N LYS A 598 21.53 16.09 5.17
CA LYS A 598 20.54 15.76 6.21
C LYS A 598 20.28 14.26 6.37
N ALA A 599 21.01 13.40 5.66
CA ALA A 599 20.80 11.95 5.68
C ALA A 599 20.91 11.35 7.09
N ASP A 600 21.97 11.64 7.83
CA ASP A 600 22.18 11.07 9.17
C ASP A 600 21.10 11.53 10.16
N GLU A 601 20.75 12.82 10.13
CA GLU A 601 19.67 13.40 10.96
C GLU A 601 18.32 12.71 10.68
N ALA A 602 18.01 12.48 9.40
CA ALA A 602 16.79 11.82 8.99
C ALA A 602 16.76 10.35 9.42
N VAL A 603 17.87 9.62 9.27
CA VAL A 603 17.95 8.22 9.67
C VAL A 603 17.68 8.05 11.16
N VAL A 604 18.32 8.86 12.01
CA VAL A 604 18.11 8.81 13.47
C VAL A 604 16.63 9.03 13.80
N PHE A 605 16.03 10.08 13.24
CA PHE A 605 14.62 10.41 13.50
C PHE A 605 13.64 9.32 13.01
N ILE A 606 13.85 8.79 11.80
CA ILE A 606 12.92 7.82 11.22
C ILE A 606 13.08 6.46 11.90
N LYS A 607 14.32 6.03 12.23
CA LYS A 607 14.55 4.83 13.04
C LYS A 607 13.86 4.94 14.39
N GLU A 608 13.98 6.07 15.09
CA GLU A 608 13.26 6.30 16.35
C GLU A 608 11.74 6.10 16.17
N CYS A 609 11.15 6.66 15.11
CA CYS A 609 9.73 6.50 14.82
C CYS A 609 9.33 5.04 14.51
N MET A 610 10.13 4.33 13.72
CA MET A 610 9.86 2.97 13.23
C MET A 610 10.09 1.91 14.31
N GLU A 611 11.19 2.01 15.05
CA GLU A 611 11.61 1.01 16.04
C GLU A 611 10.90 1.18 17.40
N THR A 612 10.24 2.32 17.63
CA THR A 612 9.42 2.54 18.83
C THR A 612 8.37 1.44 18.98
N GLN A 613 8.33 0.87 20.19
CA GLN A 613 7.36 -0.16 20.58
C GLN A 613 5.93 0.22 20.14
N PRO A 614 5.25 -0.58 19.31
CA PRO A 614 3.98 -0.18 18.71
C PRO A 614 2.81 -0.19 19.71
N PHE A 615 2.85 -1.11 20.67
CA PHE A 615 1.88 -1.24 21.76
C PHE A 615 2.51 -2.01 22.93
N PRO A 616 2.01 -1.84 24.17
CA PRO A 616 2.69 -2.31 25.39
C PRO A 616 3.03 -3.81 25.41
N GLU A 617 2.22 -4.65 24.77
CA GLU A 617 2.42 -6.10 24.78
C GLU A 617 3.46 -6.60 23.76
N PHE A 618 3.86 -5.76 22.79
CA PHE A 618 4.83 -6.13 21.77
C PHE A 618 6.25 -6.06 22.33
N ASP A 619 6.78 -7.18 22.78
CA ASP A 619 8.08 -7.33 23.47
C ASP A 619 9.17 -7.91 22.56
N VAL A 620 8.94 -7.90 21.24
CA VAL A 620 9.93 -8.30 20.24
C VAL A 620 10.60 -7.04 19.72
N PRO A 621 11.95 -6.93 19.76
CA PRO A 621 12.66 -5.77 19.20
C PRO A 621 12.27 -5.57 17.74
N ILE A 622 12.06 -4.32 17.32
CA ILE A 622 11.85 -3.93 15.93
C ILE A 622 13.13 -3.25 15.46
N VAL A 623 13.57 -3.56 14.24
CA VAL A 623 14.76 -2.98 13.63
C VAL A 623 14.40 -2.48 12.25
N ALA A 624 14.85 -1.28 11.90
CA ALA A 624 14.74 -0.69 10.58
C ALA A 624 16.13 -0.54 9.95
N GLU A 625 16.29 -1.00 8.71
CA GLU A 625 17.54 -0.92 7.96
C GLU A 625 17.48 0.29 7.01
N ALA A 626 18.48 1.17 7.08
CA ALA A 626 18.51 2.40 6.29
C ALA A 626 19.41 2.25 5.06
N SER A 627 18.97 2.78 3.93
CA SER A 627 19.73 2.84 2.68
C SER A 627 19.60 4.20 2.01
N VAL A 628 20.71 4.76 1.53
CA VAL A 628 20.74 6.09 0.90
C VAL A 628 21.40 6.05 -0.49
N GLY A 629 20.91 6.85 -1.42
CA GLY A 629 21.53 6.98 -2.73
C GLY A 629 20.93 8.07 -3.61
N ARG A 630 21.60 8.37 -4.72
CA ARG A 630 21.10 9.31 -5.75
C ARG A 630 19.94 8.75 -6.57
N ASN A 631 19.87 7.43 -6.68
CA ASN A 631 18.77 6.72 -7.32
C ASN A 631 18.35 5.51 -6.47
N PHE A 632 17.09 5.12 -6.56
CA PHE A 632 16.51 4.07 -5.74
C PHE A 632 17.08 2.68 -6.04
N GLY A 633 17.62 2.45 -7.24
CA GLY A 633 18.17 1.15 -7.66
C GLY A 633 19.61 0.88 -7.18
N GLU A 634 20.33 1.91 -6.73
CA GLU A 634 21.75 1.85 -6.37
C GLU A 634 22.04 2.45 -5.00
N MET A 635 21.02 2.51 -4.13
CA MET A 635 21.20 2.89 -2.74
C MET A 635 22.18 1.95 -2.03
N LYS A 636 22.92 2.50 -1.07
CA LYS A 636 23.84 1.77 -0.20
C LYS A 636 23.27 1.75 1.20
N GLU A 637 23.35 0.59 1.84
CA GLU A 637 23.05 0.46 3.26
C GLU A 637 23.97 1.41 4.05
N MET A 638 23.38 2.10 5.01
CA MET A 638 24.11 2.92 5.97
C MET A 638 24.51 2.00 7.13
N GLU A 639 25.78 2.07 7.53
CA GLU A 639 26.23 1.41 8.75
C GLU A 639 25.58 2.10 9.96
N ASP A 640 25.29 1.31 11.00
CA ASP A 640 24.57 1.75 12.20
C ASP A 640 25.31 2.82 13.01
#